data_AF-A0A1G6PVQ3-F1
#
_entry.id   AF-A0A1G6PVQ3-F1
#
_cell.length_a   1.000
_cell.length_b   1.000
_cell.length_c   1.000
_cell.angle_alpha   90.00
_cell.angle_beta   90.00
_cell.angle_gamma   90.00
#
_symmetry.space_group_name_H-M   'P 1'
#
loop_
_entity.id
_entity.type
_entity.pdbx_description
1 polymer ?
#
loop_
_entity_poly.entity_id
_entity_poly.type
_entity_poly.pdbx_seq_one_letter_code
_entity_poly.pdbx_strand_id
1 'polypeptide(L)'
;MTSPTTRRRRSTALGLIAALAATGLTSTGLAGLGGPATAVEPDPSLIASFNFDDAATGLVGAGAKATVQGSLSLVEGQDGTTAVKITRGNWLDVTKDDGTPLLAGLDDITISYDRNPTDSSANAGWALIAQRSNQTNVYQQEHYVGVLDKATSLVVERYDNAGARDSSGNLSAGALTPGWKHVDLVLDGPAARLYVDGDLKATNTTGKALSTILGASGGVLQIGKADWTASDEYFDGLIDNVEVRDQALTETQVAQLNAAQALAKVPDELTIEASSYVLPGAEGVVSWTSQTPAVSIDADGRTATVTRPAPGSPATTGTLIAQVSIDGEPRTKRVAVTITAPLTAEQMARDALDGIVLPGLQDVRSSLALPTTGAHDLPITWTSSAPSVISPTALGEAAPGVVTRPGQDQVVTLTATVGTLTRTFSAVVRAAVAAPETTDYLFAHFTGVEQTPQDEQIYFATSEDGDTWTDTRTNGNPVLRNDEGDRGVRDPYLVRSPEGDTFYLIATDLNIHLRGGWGNAGATDTGSLKLAVWKSTDLVNWGEPELVDVASQIPGAGMAWAPEAIWDPVKKQYLVYWATKSQDTNTLGDWVNVYYATTRDFETFSDPVKWIDRDHSIIDTTVIKIGDWYYRASGDGQITIEKSKNLYATTTSATAPAYVSDDQWSLVGTLSSIFGDPNFSGARLEGPEFFEYNDDDRNAPDQRLWGLLADEYWNGSGYFPFRTTDVAATNAPPWVNAKSSVNFGALKKRHGTILPITRGELDAVKAATAQPGLLVDDTPPTVQVSIDPVARTATIASNDTGSGVASVEYSLDGDTWEYYTGPVVLGDDTGTLGWRVVDRLGNQASGEQAFAGLEALSGPAPAIAGSARVGSSLTAVLGAWSPAPTSVTYQWLRAGRPIAGATGGSYRIVPADAGRRLSVTVTGSRAGYASTRRTSTPTAIVAPGRLTTGTVQVKGRAAPGRTLVAVVRRWGPAPVTVAYQWLRDGKVVRGAKATGYRVKRVDRGHRLSVRVTVTKAGYVAVTKVSRVVRVRRPAAQ
;
A
#
# COMPACT_ATOMS: atom_id res chain seq x y z
N MET A 1 -24.42 -48.11 -26.73
CA MET A 1 -25.53 -47.58 -25.91
C MET A 1 -24.97 -46.57 -24.93
N THR A 2 -25.61 -45.40 -24.83
CA THR A 2 -25.52 -44.39 -23.73
C THR A 2 -24.16 -44.03 -23.08
N SER A 3 -23.66 -42.86 -23.52
CA SER A 3 -23.18 -41.72 -22.69
C SER A 3 -21.86 -41.77 -21.91
N PRO A 4 -21.08 -40.68 -22.04
CA PRO A 4 -20.64 -39.95 -20.83
C PRO A 4 -20.81 -38.41 -20.88
N THR A 5 -20.89 -37.87 -19.66
CA THR A 5 -20.75 -36.48 -19.14
C THR A 5 -20.16 -35.34 -19.98
N THR A 6 -20.73 -34.13 -19.84
CA THR A 6 -20.03 -32.83 -19.97
C THR A 6 -20.44 -31.83 -18.88
N ARG A 7 -19.51 -30.93 -18.49
CA ARG A 7 -19.70 -29.85 -17.49
C ARG A 7 -20.52 -28.69 -18.06
N ARG A 8 -21.28 -27.98 -17.21
CA ARG A 8 -21.66 -26.57 -17.44
C ARG A 8 -21.51 -25.75 -16.15
N ARG A 9 -20.98 -24.53 -16.30
CA ARG A 9 -20.88 -23.50 -15.26
C ARG A 9 -22.28 -23.08 -14.79
N ARG A 10 -22.43 -22.73 -13.51
CA ARG A 10 -23.60 -22.02 -12.98
C ARG A 10 -23.17 -20.67 -12.43
N SER A 11 -23.86 -19.64 -12.88
CA SER A 11 -23.94 -18.35 -12.20
C SER A 11 -24.83 -18.48 -10.97
N THR A 12 -24.50 -17.74 -9.91
CA THR A 12 -25.38 -17.52 -8.75
C THR A 12 -25.35 -16.05 -8.40
N ALA A 13 -26.51 -15.39 -8.53
CA ALA A 13 -26.72 -14.08 -7.96
C ALA A 13 -26.83 -14.19 -6.43
N LEU A 14 -26.37 -13.17 -5.72
CA LEU A 14 -26.86 -12.84 -4.39
C LEU A 14 -27.33 -11.39 -4.39
N GLY A 15 -28.45 -11.15 -3.71
CA GLY A 15 -28.97 -9.81 -3.52
C GLY A 15 -29.35 -9.55 -2.07
N LEU A 16 -28.99 -8.33 -1.64
CA LEU A 16 -29.83 -7.39 -0.89
C LEU A 16 -29.84 -7.42 0.66
N ILE A 17 -30.16 -6.24 1.22
CA ILE A 17 -30.48 -5.87 2.64
C ILE A 17 -29.20 -5.59 3.48
N ALA A 18 -28.99 -4.47 4.20
CA ALA A 18 -29.73 -3.22 4.52
C ALA A 18 -28.75 -2.17 5.14
N ALA A 19 -29.06 -0.90 5.46
CA ALA A 19 -30.03 0.14 5.01
C ALA A 19 -29.80 1.47 5.82
N LEU A 20 -30.65 2.50 5.60
CA LEU A 20 -30.67 3.85 6.21
C LEU A 20 -29.57 4.85 5.75
N ALA A 21 -29.82 6.16 5.64
CA ALA A 21 -31.02 6.95 5.97
C ALA A 21 -31.39 7.95 4.85
N ALA A 22 -32.69 8.18 4.65
CA ALA A 22 -33.20 9.19 3.73
C ALA A 22 -33.75 10.41 4.49
N THR A 23 -33.24 11.60 4.18
CA THR A 23 -33.89 12.89 4.48
C THR A 23 -34.03 13.65 3.17
N GLY A 24 -35.26 13.86 2.73
CA GLY A 24 -35.54 14.41 1.40
C GLY A 24 -35.26 15.91 1.31
N LEU A 25 -34.69 16.31 0.17
CA LEU A 25 -34.74 17.67 -0.36
C LEU A 25 -35.46 17.61 -1.71
N THR A 26 -36.50 18.43 -1.84
CA THR A 26 -37.39 18.44 -3.00
C THR A 26 -36.71 19.09 -4.20
N SER A 27 -36.41 18.30 -5.25
CA SER A 27 -35.92 18.81 -6.53
C SER A 27 -37.06 19.45 -7.33
N THR A 28 -37.27 20.75 -7.15
CA THR A 28 -38.16 21.53 -8.02
C THR A 28 -37.48 21.83 -9.35
N GLY A 29 -37.87 21.09 -10.39
CA GLY A 29 -37.97 21.58 -11.76
C GLY A 29 -36.73 22.16 -12.44
N LEU A 30 -35.91 21.30 -13.04
CA LEU A 30 -35.10 21.61 -14.22
C LEU A 30 -35.38 20.58 -15.31
N ALA A 31 -36.54 20.75 -15.99
CA ALA A 31 -36.86 20.00 -17.18
C ALA A 31 -36.21 20.69 -18.39
N GLY A 32 -35.27 20.02 -19.07
CA GLY A 32 -34.59 20.58 -20.24
C GLY A 32 -33.17 20.09 -20.48
N LEU A 33 -32.90 18.79 -20.36
CA LEU A 33 -31.62 18.18 -20.76
C LEU A 33 -31.87 16.86 -21.49
N GLY A 34 -31.05 16.57 -22.50
CA GLY A 34 -30.98 15.25 -23.14
C GLY A 34 -32.01 14.97 -24.23
N GLY A 35 -32.00 15.75 -25.32
CA GLY A 35 -32.21 15.12 -26.62
C GLY A 35 -30.98 14.23 -26.88
N PRO A 36 -31.13 12.97 -27.33
CA PRO A 36 -29.96 12.15 -27.66
C PRO A 36 -29.17 12.85 -28.76
N ALA A 37 -27.82 12.80 -28.67
CA ALA A 37 -26.97 13.23 -29.76
C ALA A 37 -27.37 12.43 -31.01
N THR A 38 -27.83 13.12 -32.04
CA THR A 38 -28.08 12.51 -33.35
C THR A 38 -26.74 11.96 -33.82
N ALA A 39 -26.68 10.65 -34.06
CA ALA A 39 -25.52 10.03 -34.67
C ALA A 39 -25.16 10.81 -35.94
N VAL A 40 -23.90 11.21 -36.06
CA VAL A 40 -23.41 11.96 -37.22
C VAL A 40 -23.67 11.09 -38.46
N GLU A 41 -24.41 11.65 -39.41
CA GLU A 41 -24.67 10.98 -40.68
C GLU A 41 -23.31 10.77 -41.38
N PRO A 42 -22.98 9.55 -41.84
CA PRO A 42 -21.65 9.27 -42.39
C PRO A 42 -21.40 10.16 -43.60
N ASP A 43 -20.23 10.81 -43.64
CA ASP A 43 -19.80 11.67 -44.76
C ASP A 43 -19.81 10.84 -46.06
N PRO A 44 -20.76 11.08 -46.98
CA PRO A 44 -20.92 10.24 -48.15
C PRO A 44 -19.82 10.45 -49.19
N SER A 45 -18.95 11.46 -49.00
CA SER A 45 -17.78 11.70 -49.85
C SER A 45 -16.53 10.93 -49.39
N LEU A 46 -16.52 10.38 -48.17
CA LEU A 46 -15.37 9.70 -47.61
C LEU A 46 -15.18 8.32 -48.24
N ILE A 47 -14.05 8.11 -48.92
CA ILE A 47 -13.71 6.87 -49.64
C ILE A 47 -12.49 6.14 -49.07
N ALA A 48 -11.75 6.74 -48.14
CA ALA A 48 -10.76 6.08 -47.30
C ALA A 48 -10.63 6.80 -45.96
N SER A 49 -10.37 6.06 -44.87
CA SER A 49 -10.11 6.62 -43.54
C SER A 49 -9.26 5.63 -42.72
N PHE A 50 -8.13 6.10 -42.19
CA PHE A 50 -7.17 5.31 -41.40
C PHE A 50 -6.66 6.14 -40.20
N ASN A 51 -7.16 5.84 -39.00
CA ASN A 51 -6.76 6.45 -37.72
C ASN A 51 -5.77 5.59 -36.90
N PHE A 52 -5.38 4.42 -37.42
CA PHE A 52 -4.42 3.46 -36.85
C PHE A 52 -4.68 2.91 -35.42
N ASP A 53 -5.59 3.48 -34.62
CA ASP A 53 -5.95 3.01 -33.26
C ASP A 53 -6.33 1.52 -33.21
N ASP A 54 -7.15 1.08 -34.15
CA ASP A 54 -7.66 -0.30 -34.23
C ASP A 54 -6.82 -1.18 -35.19
N ALA A 55 -5.56 -0.82 -35.48
CA ALA A 55 -4.72 -1.49 -36.48
C ALA A 55 -4.55 -3.01 -36.30
N ALA A 56 -4.74 -3.53 -35.08
CA ALA A 56 -4.79 -4.96 -34.79
C ALA A 56 -5.95 -5.71 -35.50
N THR A 57 -7.01 -4.99 -35.89
CA THR A 57 -8.16 -5.52 -36.66
C THR A 57 -7.98 -5.40 -38.18
N GLY A 58 -6.94 -4.67 -38.62
CA GLY A 58 -6.62 -4.37 -40.02
C GLY A 58 -6.84 -2.89 -40.36
N LEU A 59 -6.05 -2.38 -41.30
CA LEU A 59 -6.17 -1.00 -41.78
C LEU A 59 -7.23 -0.92 -42.89
N VAL A 60 -8.51 -0.89 -42.49
CA VAL A 60 -9.66 -0.77 -43.39
C VAL A 60 -10.62 0.31 -42.90
N GLY A 61 -11.13 1.14 -43.81
CA GLY A 61 -12.03 2.22 -43.48
C GLY A 61 -12.62 2.92 -44.70
N ALA A 62 -13.87 3.33 -44.60
CA ALA A 62 -14.65 4.01 -45.65
C ALA A 62 -14.65 3.33 -47.05
N GLY A 63 -14.49 2.00 -47.10
CA GLY A 63 -14.47 1.23 -48.35
C GLY A 63 -13.08 1.05 -48.98
N ALA A 64 -12.03 1.47 -48.28
CA ALA A 64 -10.64 1.30 -48.67
C ALA A 64 -9.82 0.51 -47.64
N LYS A 65 -8.71 -0.04 -48.14
CA LYS A 65 -7.76 -0.84 -47.41
C LYS A 65 -6.34 -0.32 -47.64
N ALA A 66 -5.60 -0.13 -46.55
CA ALA A 66 -4.16 0.06 -46.58
C ALA A 66 -3.44 -1.27 -46.31
N THR A 67 -2.53 -1.66 -47.20
CA THR A 67 -1.71 -2.88 -47.06
C THR A 67 -0.30 -2.49 -46.65
N VAL A 68 0.13 -2.99 -45.48
CA VAL A 68 1.47 -2.72 -44.94
C VAL A 68 2.53 -3.46 -45.75
N GLN A 69 3.55 -2.71 -46.18
CA GLN A 69 4.80 -3.25 -46.71
C GLN A 69 5.89 -3.04 -45.65
N GLY A 70 6.71 -4.07 -45.40
CA GLY A 70 7.66 -4.08 -44.27
C GLY A 70 6.99 -4.46 -42.94
N SER A 71 7.31 -3.73 -41.87
CA SER A 71 6.72 -3.93 -40.54
C SER A 71 6.01 -2.67 -40.05
N LEU A 72 4.81 -2.83 -39.48
CA LEU A 72 4.07 -1.71 -38.90
C LEU A 72 4.69 -1.33 -37.54
N SER A 73 5.10 -0.07 -37.39
CA SER A 73 5.54 0.50 -36.12
C SER A 73 4.49 1.50 -35.68
N LEU A 74 3.88 1.24 -34.53
CA LEU A 74 2.84 2.07 -33.92
C LEU A 74 3.42 2.74 -32.68
N VAL A 75 3.10 4.02 -32.50
CA VAL A 75 3.56 4.85 -31.37
C VAL A 75 2.43 5.75 -30.89
N GLU A 76 2.59 6.37 -29.72
CA GLU A 76 1.65 7.38 -29.23
C GLU A 76 1.59 8.59 -30.19
N GLY A 77 0.37 8.97 -30.58
CA GLY A 77 0.05 10.08 -31.46
C GLY A 77 0.05 11.44 -30.76
N GLN A 78 -0.46 12.48 -31.43
CA GLN A 78 -0.50 13.84 -30.87
C GLN A 78 -1.45 13.95 -29.66
N ASP A 79 -2.53 13.18 -29.70
CA ASP A 79 -3.69 13.27 -28.82
C ASP A 79 -3.89 12.01 -27.95
N GLY A 80 -2.83 11.23 -27.75
CA GLY A 80 -2.84 9.99 -26.96
C GLY A 80 -3.45 8.79 -27.69
N THR A 81 -3.76 8.96 -28.97
CA THR A 81 -4.16 7.95 -29.96
C THR A 81 -2.94 7.18 -30.48
N THR A 82 -3.11 6.35 -31.50
CA THR A 82 -2.03 5.59 -32.12
C THR A 82 -1.63 6.19 -33.47
N ALA A 83 -0.40 6.69 -33.61
CA ALA A 83 0.15 7.10 -34.91
C ALA A 83 1.01 5.98 -35.55
N VAL A 84 1.08 5.95 -36.88
CA VAL A 84 2.04 5.08 -37.59
C VAL A 84 3.39 5.78 -37.76
N LYS A 85 4.46 5.12 -37.33
CA LYS A 85 5.84 5.51 -37.61
C LYS A 85 6.28 4.92 -38.96
N ILE A 86 6.53 5.81 -39.90
CA ILE A 86 7.01 5.51 -41.25
C ILE A 86 8.50 5.85 -41.32
N THR A 87 9.25 4.97 -41.98
CA THR A 87 10.70 5.02 -42.17
C THR A 87 11.04 4.37 -43.51
N ARG A 88 12.32 4.34 -43.92
CA ARG A 88 12.75 3.58 -45.11
C ARG A 88 12.38 2.08 -45.12
N GLY A 89 12.05 1.51 -43.96
CA GLY A 89 11.77 0.09 -43.79
C GLY A 89 10.30 -0.30 -43.99
N ASN A 90 9.38 0.67 -44.09
CA ASN A 90 7.95 0.42 -44.14
C ASN A 90 7.16 1.51 -44.87
N TRP A 91 6.07 1.11 -45.55
CA TRP A 91 5.13 2.02 -46.21
C TRP A 91 3.76 1.34 -46.37
N LEU A 92 2.74 2.05 -46.84
CA LEU A 92 1.40 1.52 -47.06
C LEU A 92 1.00 1.65 -48.54
N ASP A 93 0.48 0.58 -49.13
CA ASP A 93 -0.20 0.64 -50.44
C ASP A 93 -1.73 0.72 -50.24
N VAL A 94 -2.41 1.68 -50.86
CA VAL A 94 -3.84 1.97 -50.63
C VAL A 94 -4.70 1.59 -51.85
N THR A 95 -5.71 0.76 -51.62
CA THR A 95 -6.70 0.32 -52.62
C THR A 95 -8.12 0.46 -52.07
N LYS A 96 -9.14 0.27 -52.93
CA LYS A 96 -10.49 -0.09 -52.47
C LYS A 96 -10.46 -1.48 -51.80
N ASP A 97 -11.50 -1.82 -51.04
CA ASP A 97 -11.62 -3.12 -50.37
C ASP A 97 -11.58 -4.33 -51.34
N ASP A 98 -12.00 -4.13 -52.60
CA ASP A 98 -11.92 -5.14 -53.66
C ASP A 98 -10.54 -5.26 -54.33
N GLY A 99 -9.56 -4.46 -53.89
CA GLY A 99 -8.21 -4.40 -54.43
C GLY A 99 -8.04 -3.53 -55.67
N THR A 100 -9.09 -2.86 -56.16
CA THR A 100 -8.98 -1.94 -57.30
C THR A 100 -8.41 -0.57 -56.88
N PRO A 101 -7.79 0.19 -57.80
CA PRO A 101 -7.22 1.50 -57.48
C PRO A 101 -8.24 2.49 -56.91
N LEU A 102 -7.91 3.11 -55.78
CA LEU A 102 -8.80 4.01 -55.04
C LEU A 102 -9.25 5.20 -55.90
N LEU A 103 -8.30 5.85 -56.57
CA LEU A 103 -8.47 7.12 -57.27
C LEU A 103 -8.95 6.98 -58.74
N ALA A 104 -9.42 5.79 -59.12
CA ALA A 104 -9.83 5.50 -60.49
C ALA A 104 -11.02 6.35 -60.95
N GLY A 105 -10.77 7.23 -61.93
CA GLY A 105 -11.78 8.10 -62.55
C GLY A 105 -12.11 9.37 -61.77
N LEU A 106 -11.36 9.68 -60.70
CA LEU A 106 -11.56 10.90 -59.91
C LEU A 106 -10.68 12.04 -60.45
N ASP A 107 -11.26 13.23 -60.52
CA ASP A 107 -10.56 14.50 -60.82
C ASP A 107 -10.65 15.50 -59.66
N ASP A 108 -11.72 15.38 -58.85
CA ASP A 108 -12.01 16.24 -57.71
C ASP A 108 -11.88 15.38 -56.45
N ILE A 109 -10.89 15.65 -55.60
CA ILE A 109 -10.65 14.90 -54.36
C ILE A 109 -10.13 15.81 -53.25
N THR A 110 -10.24 15.34 -52.00
CA THR A 110 -9.49 15.93 -50.88
C THR A 110 -8.76 14.83 -50.12
N ILE A 111 -7.47 15.01 -49.88
CA ILE A 111 -6.64 14.13 -49.06
C ILE A 111 -6.29 14.90 -47.78
N SER A 112 -6.71 14.37 -46.63
CA SER A 112 -6.45 14.97 -45.31
C SER A 112 -5.59 14.02 -44.48
N TYR A 113 -4.60 14.53 -43.73
CA TYR A 113 -3.79 13.69 -42.81
C TYR A 113 -3.09 14.53 -41.73
N ASP A 114 -2.88 13.91 -40.56
CA ASP A 114 -2.00 14.44 -39.50
C ASP A 114 -0.56 13.95 -39.74
N ARG A 115 0.44 14.81 -39.51
CA ARG A 115 1.85 14.53 -39.83
C ARG A 115 2.83 15.11 -38.82
N ASN A 116 3.95 14.42 -38.57
CA ASN A 116 5.07 14.92 -37.77
C ASN A 116 6.42 14.36 -38.31
N PRO A 117 7.09 15.04 -39.26
CA PRO A 117 8.27 14.53 -39.94
C PRO A 117 9.53 14.74 -39.10
N THR A 118 10.40 13.73 -39.01
CA THR A 118 11.62 13.76 -38.18
C THR A 118 12.86 14.27 -38.92
N ASP A 119 12.92 14.14 -40.25
CA ASP A 119 14.07 14.54 -41.06
C ASP A 119 13.81 15.81 -41.89
N SER A 120 14.90 16.52 -42.23
CA SER A 120 14.97 17.66 -43.14
C SER A 120 15.82 17.39 -44.39
N SER A 121 16.39 16.18 -44.54
CA SER A 121 17.22 15.78 -45.68
C SER A 121 16.48 15.83 -47.02
N ALA A 122 17.23 15.72 -48.11
CA ALA A 122 16.68 15.81 -49.46
C ALA A 122 15.64 14.70 -49.77
N ASN A 123 15.84 13.48 -49.23
CA ASN A 123 15.22 12.25 -49.75
C ASN A 123 14.18 11.61 -48.81
N ALA A 124 13.91 12.22 -47.64
CA ALA A 124 13.13 11.62 -46.55
C ALA A 124 11.75 12.29 -46.32
N GLY A 125 11.14 12.87 -47.36
CA GLY A 125 9.88 13.63 -47.25
C GLY A 125 8.63 13.04 -47.91
N TRP A 126 8.63 11.85 -48.50
CA TRP A 126 7.51 11.39 -49.34
C TRP A 126 6.33 10.83 -48.55
N ALA A 127 5.56 11.71 -47.90
CA ALA A 127 4.39 11.35 -47.10
C ALA A 127 3.35 10.59 -47.92
N LEU A 128 3.08 11.02 -49.16
CA LEU A 128 2.08 10.40 -50.03
C LEU A 128 2.45 10.55 -51.51
N ILE A 129 2.17 9.52 -52.32
CA ILE A 129 2.27 9.58 -53.78
C ILE A 129 1.12 8.81 -54.45
N ALA A 130 0.50 9.45 -55.43
CA ALA A 130 -0.43 8.85 -56.38
C ALA A 130 0.22 8.87 -57.77
N GLN A 131 0.56 7.71 -58.33
CA GLN A 131 1.33 7.57 -59.57
C GLN A 131 0.66 6.65 -60.58
N ARG A 132 0.87 6.90 -61.89
CA ARG A 132 0.19 6.19 -63.01
C ARG A 132 0.34 4.65 -62.99
N SER A 133 1.41 4.13 -62.38
CA SER A 133 1.62 2.69 -62.14
C SER A 133 2.68 2.48 -61.06
N ASN A 134 2.89 1.25 -60.60
CA ASN A 134 4.00 0.85 -59.73
C ASN A 134 5.35 0.71 -60.46
N GLN A 135 5.49 1.30 -61.65
CA GLN A 135 6.78 1.37 -62.34
C GLN A 135 7.59 2.54 -61.80
N THR A 136 8.89 2.31 -61.61
CA THR A 136 9.79 3.30 -61.06
C THR A 136 9.88 4.54 -61.95
N ASN A 137 9.75 5.72 -61.34
CA ASN A 137 9.75 6.99 -62.04
C ASN A 137 11.10 7.27 -62.72
N VAL A 138 11.02 7.88 -63.89
CA VAL A 138 12.16 8.33 -64.69
C VAL A 138 12.11 9.84 -64.80
N TYR A 139 13.23 10.50 -64.53
CA TYR A 139 13.34 11.96 -64.53
C TYR A 139 12.93 12.54 -65.89
N GLN A 140 12.06 13.56 -65.88
CA GLN A 140 11.41 14.19 -67.05
C GLN A 140 10.40 13.31 -67.80
N GLN A 141 10.04 12.13 -67.28
CA GLN A 141 9.01 11.23 -67.81
C GLN A 141 8.06 10.73 -66.70
N GLU A 142 8.02 11.44 -65.57
CA GLU A 142 7.24 11.06 -64.38
C GLU A 142 5.77 11.51 -64.47
N HIS A 143 4.88 10.68 -63.94
CA HIS A 143 3.42 10.89 -63.97
C HIS A 143 2.80 10.61 -62.59
N TYR A 144 2.82 11.61 -61.71
CA TYR A 144 2.29 11.50 -60.35
C TYR A 144 1.79 12.83 -59.77
N VAL A 145 0.92 12.70 -58.76
CA VAL A 145 0.69 13.72 -57.73
C VAL A 145 1.34 13.21 -56.44
N GLY A 146 2.22 13.98 -55.83
CA GLY A 146 2.93 13.53 -54.64
C GLY A 146 3.31 14.66 -53.71
N VAL A 147 3.41 14.34 -52.42
CA VAL A 147 3.62 15.31 -51.35
C VAL A 147 4.97 15.05 -50.69
N LEU A 148 5.91 15.99 -50.93
CA LEU A 148 7.18 16.06 -50.24
C LEU A 148 6.99 16.93 -48.99
N ASP A 149 6.65 16.27 -47.90
CA ASP A 149 6.37 16.85 -46.61
C ASP A 149 7.55 16.63 -45.64
N LYS A 150 8.08 17.73 -45.11
CA LYS A 150 9.30 17.77 -44.29
C LYS A 150 9.07 18.62 -43.05
N ALA A 151 9.93 18.48 -42.05
CA ALA A 151 9.81 19.21 -40.79
C ALA A 151 9.57 20.73 -40.97
N THR A 152 10.17 21.35 -41.99
CA THR A 152 10.10 22.81 -42.23
C THR A 152 9.55 23.23 -43.60
N SER A 153 9.07 22.30 -44.45
CA SER A 153 8.51 22.64 -45.77
C SER A 153 7.56 21.55 -46.28
N LEU A 154 6.57 21.93 -47.08
CA LEU A 154 5.66 20.99 -47.73
C LEU A 154 5.46 21.41 -49.18
N VAL A 155 5.81 20.51 -50.12
CA VAL A 155 5.67 20.72 -51.57
C VAL A 155 4.79 19.64 -52.16
N VAL A 156 3.79 20.03 -52.95
CA VAL A 156 2.96 19.13 -53.74
C VAL A 156 3.42 19.22 -55.19
N GLU A 157 3.97 18.13 -55.70
CA GLU A 157 4.36 17.99 -57.10
C GLU A 157 3.23 17.34 -57.91
N ARG A 158 2.92 17.91 -59.09
CA ARG A 158 1.83 17.45 -59.97
C ARG A 158 2.36 17.35 -61.41
N TYR A 159 2.96 16.21 -61.74
CA TYR A 159 3.64 16.00 -63.02
C TYR A 159 2.87 15.08 -63.97
N ASP A 160 2.87 15.44 -65.26
CA ASP A 160 2.45 14.60 -66.39
C ASP A 160 3.46 14.79 -67.52
N ASN A 161 4.71 14.38 -67.27
CA ASN A 161 5.85 14.82 -68.06
C ASN A 161 6.13 13.92 -69.27
N ALA A 162 6.51 14.53 -70.39
CA ALA A 162 6.85 13.82 -71.64
C ALA A 162 8.15 14.36 -72.26
N GLY A 163 9.26 14.21 -71.54
CA GLY A 163 10.60 14.66 -71.95
C GLY A 163 11.02 16.03 -71.41
N ALA A 164 10.20 16.67 -70.57
CA ALA A 164 10.53 17.88 -69.82
C ALA A 164 9.67 17.97 -68.55
N ARG A 165 10.18 18.56 -67.46
CA ARG A 165 9.41 18.81 -66.23
C ARG A 165 8.54 20.06 -66.39
N ASP A 166 7.23 19.92 -66.25
CA ASP A 166 6.29 21.04 -66.09
C ASP A 166 5.89 21.18 -64.62
N SER A 167 6.53 22.12 -63.91
CA SER A 167 6.21 22.43 -62.51
C SER A 167 5.09 23.47 -62.34
N SER A 168 4.42 23.89 -63.43
CA SER A 168 3.39 24.94 -63.36
C SER A 168 2.13 24.52 -62.60
N GLY A 169 1.94 23.23 -62.33
CA GLY A 169 0.87 22.70 -61.48
C GLY A 169 1.20 22.56 -59.99
N ASN A 170 2.47 22.73 -59.59
CA ASN A 170 2.93 22.44 -58.23
C ASN A 170 2.43 23.46 -57.19
N LEU A 171 2.38 23.04 -55.92
CA LEU A 171 2.06 23.89 -54.77
C LEU A 171 3.20 23.79 -53.75
N SER A 172 3.37 24.84 -52.95
CA SER A 172 4.30 24.82 -51.81
C SER A 172 3.77 25.66 -50.66
N ALA A 173 3.73 25.06 -49.47
CA ALA A 173 3.73 25.84 -48.24
C ALA A 173 5.16 26.36 -47.99
N GLY A 174 5.27 27.56 -47.43
CA GLY A 174 6.56 28.17 -47.07
C GLY A 174 7.26 27.48 -45.90
N ALA A 175 8.09 28.24 -45.17
CA ALA A 175 8.73 27.72 -43.96
C ALA A 175 7.69 27.36 -42.90
N LEU A 176 7.56 26.06 -42.62
CA LEU A 176 6.71 25.51 -41.56
C LEU A 176 7.51 25.36 -40.27
N THR A 177 6.83 25.36 -39.13
CA THR A 177 7.44 24.97 -37.85
C THR A 177 7.45 23.45 -37.73
N PRO A 178 8.54 22.83 -37.23
CA PRO A 178 8.57 21.40 -36.90
C PRO A 178 7.47 21.00 -35.91
N GLY A 179 7.11 19.72 -35.92
CA GLY A 179 6.07 19.13 -35.07
C GLY A 179 4.82 18.69 -35.83
N TRP A 180 3.81 18.28 -35.06
CA TRP A 180 2.51 17.85 -35.54
C TRP A 180 1.76 18.96 -36.29
N LYS A 181 1.20 18.62 -37.45
CA LYS A 181 0.35 19.48 -38.31
C LYS A 181 -0.76 18.67 -38.96
N HIS A 182 -1.90 19.31 -39.22
CA HIS A 182 -2.92 18.77 -40.13
C HIS A 182 -2.66 19.30 -41.55
N VAL A 183 -2.87 18.48 -42.58
CA VAL A 183 -2.69 18.87 -43.99
C VAL A 183 -3.93 18.48 -44.79
N ASP A 184 -4.51 19.43 -45.52
CA ASP A 184 -5.54 19.16 -46.53
C ASP A 184 -5.02 19.52 -47.93
N LEU A 185 -4.89 18.51 -48.80
CA LEU A 185 -4.67 18.69 -50.24
C LEU A 185 -6.00 18.51 -50.99
N VAL A 186 -6.56 19.63 -51.44
CA VAL A 186 -7.75 19.65 -52.28
C VAL A 186 -7.33 19.72 -53.75
N LEU A 187 -7.76 18.75 -54.57
CA LEU A 187 -7.67 18.77 -56.03
C LEU A 187 -9.06 19.03 -56.61
N ASP A 188 -9.15 19.92 -57.60
CA ASP A 188 -10.39 20.48 -58.17
C ASP A 188 -10.17 20.57 -59.69
N GLY A 189 -10.22 19.39 -60.33
CA GLY A 189 -9.68 19.12 -61.67
C GLY A 189 -8.26 19.67 -61.86
N PRO A 190 -8.02 20.61 -62.81
CA PRO A 190 -6.70 21.22 -63.01
C PRO A 190 -6.25 22.10 -61.83
N ALA A 191 -7.19 22.62 -61.04
CA ALA A 191 -6.89 23.42 -59.86
C ALA A 191 -6.53 22.55 -58.65
N ALA A 192 -5.87 23.18 -57.68
CA ALA A 192 -5.56 22.59 -56.38
C ALA A 192 -5.42 23.69 -55.33
N ARG A 193 -5.72 23.34 -54.08
CA ARG A 193 -5.54 24.16 -52.88
C ARG A 193 -4.88 23.31 -51.80
N LEU A 194 -3.91 23.89 -51.10
CA LEU A 194 -3.16 23.26 -50.02
C LEU A 194 -3.39 24.04 -48.74
N TYR A 195 -3.92 23.37 -47.72
CA TYR A 195 -4.11 23.91 -46.38
C TYR A 195 -3.19 23.20 -45.39
N VAL A 196 -2.74 23.92 -44.36
CA VAL A 196 -1.99 23.35 -43.23
C VAL A 196 -2.54 23.97 -41.94
N ASP A 197 -2.99 23.14 -41.00
CA ASP A 197 -3.79 23.52 -39.82
C ASP A 197 -5.04 24.35 -40.18
N GLY A 198 -5.69 24.02 -41.31
CA GLY A 198 -6.86 24.74 -41.85
C GLY A 198 -6.55 26.08 -42.55
N ASP A 199 -5.34 26.64 -42.42
CA ASP A 199 -4.94 27.85 -43.14
C ASP A 199 -4.63 27.52 -44.62
N LEU A 200 -5.20 28.28 -45.57
CA LEU A 200 -4.83 28.20 -46.98
C LEU A 200 -3.37 28.67 -47.20
N LYS A 201 -2.46 27.74 -47.51
CA LYS A 201 -1.04 28.03 -47.75
C LYS A 201 -0.72 28.27 -49.23
N ALA A 202 -1.39 27.58 -50.14
CA ALA A 202 -1.17 27.75 -51.58
C ALA A 202 -2.40 27.39 -52.43
N THR A 203 -2.55 28.06 -53.57
CA THR A 203 -3.53 27.77 -54.62
C THR A 203 -2.84 27.73 -55.97
N ASN A 204 -3.15 26.74 -56.80
CA ASN A 204 -2.67 26.62 -58.17
C ASN A 204 -3.85 26.29 -59.10
N THR A 205 -3.95 26.94 -60.27
CA THR A 205 -5.05 26.74 -61.24
C THR A 205 -4.57 26.25 -62.62
N THR A 206 -3.28 25.97 -62.77
CA THR A 206 -2.62 25.69 -64.05
C THR A 206 -2.15 24.23 -64.23
N GLY A 207 -2.41 23.38 -63.23
CA GLY A 207 -2.04 21.95 -63.26
C GLY A 207 -2.88 21.08 -64.20
N LYS A 208 -2.63 19.77 -64.16
CA LYS A 208 -3.44 18.74 -64.85
C LYS A 208 -4.42 18.08 -63.87
N ALA A 209 -5.58 17.71 -64.38
CA ALA A 209 -6.57 16.94 -63.62
C ALA A 209 -6.02 15.55 -63.26
N LEU A 210 -6.44 15.01 -62.11
CA LEU A 210 -5.85 13.80 -61.52
C LEU A 210 -5.98 12.59 -62.45
N SER A 211 -7.12 12.41 -63.11
CA SER A 211 -7.36 11.33 -64.09
C SER A 211 -6.44 11.43 -65.32
N THR A 212 -5.98 12.63 -65.67
CA THR A 212 -4.98 12.84 -66.74
C THR A 212 -3.61 12.35 -66.28
N ILE A 213 -3.21 12.71 -65.06
CA ILE A 213 -1.93 12.28 -64.46
C ILE A 213 -1.91 10.75 -64.27
N LEU A 214 -2.91 10.19 -63.59
CA LEU A 214 -2.95 8.77 -63.25
C LEU A 214 -3.38 7.86 -64.43
N GLY A 215 -4.02 8.42 -65.45
CA GLY A 215 -4.59 7.67 -66.57
C GLY A 215 -5.81 6.82 -66.19
N ALA A 216 -6.37 6.13 -67.17
CA ALA A 216 -7.63 5.39 -67.04
C ALA A 216 -7.59 4.20 -66.05
N SER A 217 -6.41 3.79 -65.59
CA SER A 217 -6.25 2.77 -64.54
C SER A 217 -6.53 3.30 -63.13
N GLY A 218 -6.45 4.61 -62.89
CA GLY A 218 -6.50 5.20 -61.54
C GLY A 218 -5.19 5.10 -60.76
N GLY A 219 -4.12 4.61 -61.38
CA GLY A 219 -2.78 4.55 -60.79
C GLY A 219 -2.64 3.65 -59.57
N VAL A 220 -1.68 4.01 -58.71
CA VAL A 220 -1.38 3.41 -57.41
C VAL A 220 -1.23 4.55 -56.40
N LEU A 221 -1.84 4.43 -55.23
CA LEU A 221 -1.69 5.35 -54.11
C LEU A 221 -0.84 4.69 -53.02
N GLN A 222 0.19 5.38 -52.55
CA GLN A 222 1.09 4.92 -51.49
C GLN A 222 1.32 6.01 -50.44
N ILE A 223 1.47 5.60 -49.19
CA ILE A 223 1.78 6.46 -48.05
C ILE A 223 3.19 6.07 -47.56
N GLY A 224 4.11 7.04 -47.55
CA GLY A 224 5.45 6.88 -46.96
C GLY A 224 6.61 6.54 -47.89
N LYS A 225 6.38 6.39 -49.21
CA LYS A 225 7.41 5.99 -50.18
C LYS A 225 7.15 6.58 -51.56
N ALA A 226 8.22 6.89 -52.30
CA ALA A 226 8.17 7.16 -53.73
C ALA A 226 9.08 6.19 -54.51
N ASP A 227 8.61 5.70 -55.66
CA ASP A 227 9.37 4.77 -56.48
C ASP A 227 10.32 5.51 -57.44
N TRP A 228 11.58 5.69 -57.03
CA TRP A 228 12.66 6.27 -57.84
C TRP A 228 13.84 5.30 -58.05
N THR A 229 14.49 5.34 -59.22
CA THR A 229 15.54 4.36 -59.60
C THR A 229 16.92 4.66 -59.04
N ALA A 230 17.17 5.88 -58.58
CA ALA A 230 18.49 6.39 -58.22
C ALA A 230 18.69 6.64 -56.72
N SER A 231 17.61 6.55 -55.94
CA SER A 231 17.53 6.93 -54.53
C SER A 231 16.39 6.18 -53.87
N ASP A 232 16.64 5.55 -52.72
CA ASP A 232 15.58 5.09 -51.81
C ASP A 232 14.93 6.34 -51.20
N GLU A 233 13.80 6.79 -51.75
CA GLU A 233 13.09 7.98 -51.27
C GLU A 233 11.82 7.59 -50.52
N TYR A 234 11.70 8.07 -49.29
CA TYR A 234 10.70 7.67 -48.30
C TYR A 234 10.24 8.88 -47.48
N PHE A 235 9.30 8.68 -46.55
CA PHE A 235 9.02 9.59 -45.46
C PHE A 235 9.69 9.10 -44.18
N ASP A 236 10.32 9.99 -43.41
CA ASP A 236 10.77 9.67 -42.05
C ASP A 236 9.98 10.52 -41.05
N GLY A 237 9.17 9.85 -40.23
CA GLY A 237 8.34 10.51 -39.21
C GLY A 237 7.07 9.76 -38.88
N LEU A 238 6.12 10.49 -38.29
CA LEU A 238 4.80 9.97 -37.90
C LEU A 238 3.71 10.50 -38.83
N ILE A 239 2.74 9.64 -39.15
CA ILE A 239 1.51 9.97 -39.87
C ILE A 239 0.33 9.42 -39.06
N ASP A 240 -0.78 10.15 -39.05
CA ASP A 240 -2.03 9.74 -38.40
C ASP A 240 -3.25 10.28 -39.19
N ASN A 241 -4.46 9.82 -38.86
CA ASN A 241 -5.75 10.33 -39.35
C ASN A 241 -5.82 10.55 -40.89
N VAL A 242 -5.39 9.56 -41.67
CA VAL A 242 -5.36 9.68 -43.14
C VAL A 242 -6.74 9.45 -43.73
N GLU A 243 -7.30 10.46 -44.37
CA GLU A 243 -8.61 10.44 -45.02
C GLU A 243 -8.51 10.81 -46.51
N VAL A 244 -9.36 10.18 -47.34
CA VAL A 244 -9.54 10.56 -48.75
C VAL A 244 -11.02 10.72 -49.03
N ARG A 245 -11.39 11.86 -49.63
CA ARG A 245 -12.74 12.18 -50.08
C ARG A 245 -12.81 12.27 -51.61
N ASP A 246 -13.91 11.80 -52.22
CA ASP A 246 -14.18 11.89 -53.66
C ASP A 246 -14.76 13.25 -54.10
N GLN A 247 -14.55 14.27 -53.28
CA GLN A 247 -14.98 15.65 -53.51
C GLN A 247 -13.84 16.64 -53.25
N ALA A 248 -13.73 17.65 -54.12
CA ALA A 248 -12.98 18.86 -53.84
C ALA A 248 -13.70 19.70 -52.75
N LEU A 249 -13.17 19.76 -51.53
CA LEU A 249 -13.80 20.55 -50.46
C LEU A 249 -13.69 22.05 -50.73
N THR A 250 -14.76 22.79 -50.40
CA THR A 250 -14.69 24.26 -50.34
C THR A 250 -13.89 24.72 -49.11
N GLU A 251 -13.35 25.94 -49.15
CA GLU A 251 -12.62 26.54 -48.03
C GLU A 251 -13.42 26.53 -46.72
N THR A 252 -14.71 26.85 -46.78
CA THR A 252 -15.62 26.77 -45.63
C THR A 252 -15.83 25.34 -45.11
N GLN A 253 -15.80 24.31 -45.97
CA GLN A 253 -15.87 22.90 -45.53
C GLN A 253 -14.56 22.46 -44.86
N VAL A 254 -13.40 22.83 -45.41
CA VAL A 254 -12.09 22.57 -44.80
C VAL A 254 -12.01 23.22 -43.41
N ALA A 255 -12.42 24.48 -43.28
CA ALA A 255 -12.47 25.17 -41.99
C ALA A 255 -13.46 24.52 -40.99
N GLN A 256 -14.58 23.97 -41.47
CA GLN A 256 -15.54 23.24 -40.62
C GLN A 256 -14.99 21.91 -40.11
N LEU A 257 -14.29 21.13 -40.94
CA LEU A 257 -13.65 19.88 -40.51
C LEU A 257 -12.51 20.15 -39.51
N ASN A 258 -11.60 21.08 -39.82
CA ASN A 258 -10.51 21.46 -38.93
C ASN A 258 -11.03 21.97 -37.56
N ALA A 259 -12.09 22.78 -37.55
CA ALA A 259 -12.73 23.22 -36.30
C ALA A 259 -13.41 22.08 -35.52
N ALA A 260 -14.01 21.12 -36.22
CA ALA A 260 -14.62 19.95 -35.59
C ALA A 260 -13.56 19.04 -34.96
N GLN A 261 -12.46 18.76 -35.65
CA GLN A 261 -11.29 18.03 -35.12
C GLN A 261 -10.68 18.73 -33.91
N ALA A 262 -10.45 20.05 -34.00
CA ALA A 262 -9.90 20.85 -32.90
C ALA A 262 -10.79 20.86 -31.64
N LEU A 263 -12.11 20.80 -31.80
CA LEU A 263 -13.06 20.64 -30.69
C LEU A 263 -13.23 19.17 -30.23
N ALA A 264 -13.01 18.18 -31.10
CA ALA A 264 -13.00 16.77 -30.72
C ALA A 264 -11.84 16.46 -29.76
N LYS A 265 -10.65 17.03 -30.03
CA LYS A 265 -9.44 16.96 -29.17
C LYS A 265 -9.58 17.70 -27.82
N VAL A 266 -10.72 18.35 -27.53
CA VAL A 266 -11.05 18.89 -26.20
C VAL A 266 -11.86 17.86 -25.41
N PRO A 267 -11.52 17.51 -24.15
CA PRO A 267 -12.26 16.53 -23.36
C PRO A 267 -13.68 17.02 -23.01
N ASP A 268 -14.59 16.06 -22.77
CA ASP A 268 -15.97 16.36 -22.35
C ASP A 268 -16.07 16.85 -20.89
N GLU A 269 -15.10 16.46 -20.05
CA GLU A 269 -15.03 16.82 -18.63
C GLU A 269 -13.61 17.26 -18.23
N LEU A 270 -13.51 18.17 -17.25
CA LEU A 270 -12.28 18.67 -16.68
C LEU A 270 -12.36 18.70 -15.15
N THR A 271 -11.28 18.29 -14.48
CA THR A 271 -11.10 18.52 -13.03
C THR A 271 -9.96 19.51 -12.83
N ILE A 272 -10.22 20.59 -12.09
CA ILE A 272 -9.24 21.64 -11.82
C ILE A 272 -8.96 21.73 -10.32
N GLU A 273 -7.69 21.54 -9.96
CA GLU A 273 -7.21 21.49 -8.58
C GLU A 273 -6.28 22.67 -8.22
N ALA A 274 -6.01 23.54 -9.19
CA ALA A 274 -5.12 24.70 -9.05
C ALA A 274 -5.90 26.02 -9.21
N SER A 275 -5.33 27.12 -8.73
CA SER A 275 -5.90 28.46 -8.90
C SER A 275 -5.61 29.07 -10.28
N SER A 276 -4.76 28.43 -11.08
CA SER A 276 -4.48 28.72 -12.47
C SER A 276 -4.33 27.39 -13.21
N TYR A 277 -4.94 27.25 -14.39
CA TYR A 277 -4.95 26.02 -15.17
C TYR A 277 -4.97 26.32 -16.67
N VAL A 278 -4.07 25.72 -17.46
CA VAL A 278 -4.05 25.89 -18.91
C VAL A 278 -5.07 24.93 -19.53
N LEU A 279 -6.14 25.47 -20.12
CA LEU A 279 -7.19 24.66 -20.71
C LEU A 279 -6.73 23.99 -22.02
N PRO A 280 -7.15 22.73 -22.29
CA PRO A 280 -6.67 21.95 -23.44
C PRO A 280 -7.15 22.49 -24.81
N GLY A 281 -6.52 21.96 -25.87
CA GLY A 281 -6.80 22.28 -27.28
C GLY A 281 -5.68 23.08 -27.95
N ALA A 282 -5.53 22.94 -29.27
CA ALA A 282 -4.39 23.45 -30.05
C ALA A 282 -4.23 25.00 -30.03
N GLU A 283 -3.04 25.48 -29.66
CA GLU A 283 -2.72 26.90 -29.44
C GLU A 283 -3.12 27.78 -30.64
N GLY A 284 -3.70 28.96 -30.36
CA GLY A 284 -4.23 29.88 -31.38
C GLY A 284 -5.54 29.46 -32.03
N VAL A 285 -5.89 28.17 -32.05
CA VAL A 285 -7.09 27.64 -32.73
C VAL A 285 -8.32 27.60 -31.81
N VAL A 286 -8.23 26.85 -30.71
CA VAL A 286 -9.30 26.83 -29.70
C VAL A 286 -9.17 28.05 -28.79
N SER A 287 -10.29 28.66 -28.42
CA SER A 287 -10.38 29.64 -27.32
C SER A 287 -11.46 29.19 -26.34
N TRP A 288 -11.43 29.71 -25.12
CA TRP A 288 -12.36 29.32 -24.07
C TRP A 288 -13.18 30.49 -23.55
N THR A 289 -14.43 30.18 -23.16
CA THR A 289 -15.26 31.07 -22.35
C THR A 289 -15.84 30.31 -21.17
N SER A 290 -16.13 31.01 -20.07
CA SER A 290 -16.65 30.42 -18.85
C SER A 290 -18.14 30.72 -18.67
N GLN A 291 -18.94 29.69 -18.38
CA GLN A 291 -20.29 29.82 -17.83
C GLN A 291 -20.30 29.60 -16.30
N THR A 292 -19.11 29.50 -15.70
CA THR A 292 -18.90 29.15 -14.28
C THR A 292 -18.33 30.36 -13.55
N PRO A 293 -19.07 31.04 -12.65
CA PRO A 293 -18.62 32.28 -12.01
C PRO A 293 -17.32 32.17 -11.20
N ALA A 294 -16.91 30.95 -10.83
CA ALA A 294 -15.65 30.67 -10.16
C ALA A 294 -14.43 30.60 -11.10
N VAL A 295 -14.62 30.70 -12.42
CA VAL A 295 -13.55 30.61 -13.43
C VAL A 295 -13.63 31.82 -14.37
N SER A 296 -12.54 32.57 -14.46
CA SER A 296 -12.32 33.56 -15.52
C SER A 296 -11.28 33.03 -16.51
N ILE A 297 -11.50 33.26 -17.80
CA ILE A 297 -10.50 32.96 -18.84
C ILE A 297 -9.70 34.23 -19.09
N ASP A 298 -8.38 34.09 -19.06
CA ASP A 298 -7.43 35.18 -19.23
C ASP A 298 -7.32 35.60 -20.70
N ALA A 299 -6.55 36.66 -20.98
CA ALA A 299 -6.49 37.30 -22.30
C ALA A 299 -5.85 36.44 -23.41
N ASP A 300 -5.19 35.34 -23.05
CA ASP A 300 -4.67 34.32 -23.98
C ASP A 300 -5.77 33.37 -24.51
N GLY A 301 -6.98 33.44 -23.95
CA GLY A 301 -8.11 32.57 -24.29
C GLY A 301 -7.96 31.12 -23.81
N ARG A 302 -7.00 30.82 -22.93
CA ARG A 302 -6.64 29.47 -22.47
C ARG A 302 -6.39 29.33 -20.98
N THR A 303 -5.72 30.29 -20.37
CA THR A 303 -5.42 30.21 -18.94
C THR A 303 -6.69 30.52 -18.16
N ALA A 304 -7.17 29.53 -17.42
CA ALA A 304 -8.27 29.67 -16.49
C ALA A 304 -7.72 30.12 -15.13
N THR A 305 -8.02 31.35 -14.73
CA THR A 305 -7.87 31.80 -13.35
C THR A 305 -9.09 31.34 -12.54
N VAL A 306 -8.85 30.59 -11.45
CA VAL A 306 -9.88 29.83 -10.73
C VAL A 306 -9.98 30.21 -9.25
N THR A 307 -11.16 30.64 -8.82
CA THR A 307 -11.52 30.81 -7.42
C THR A 307 -11.96 29.47 -6.83
N ARG A 308 -11.04 28.78 -6.15
CA ARG A 308 -11.33 27.48 -5.50
C ARG A 308 -12.31 27.63 -4.32
N PRO A 309 -13.10 26.59 -3.99
CA PRO A 309 -13.87 26.55 -2.76
C PRO A 309 -12.97 26.64 -1.52
N ALA A 310 -13.55 27.01 -0.36
CA ALA A 310 -12.82 26.99 0.91
C ALA A 310 -12.37 25.55 1.26
N PRO A 311 -11.22 25.35 1.91
CA PRO A 311 -10.67 24.01 2.18
C PRO A 311 -11.67 23.06 2.83
N GLY A 312 -11.73 21.82 2.35
CA GLY A 312 -12.67 20.79 2.80
C GLY A 312 -14.15 20.99 2.41
N SER A 313 -14.48 22.03 1.65
CA SER A 313 -15.84 22.20 1.10
C SER A 313 -16.10 21.21 -0.05
N PRO A 314 -17.38 20.92 -0.39
CA PRO A 314 -17.71 20.20 -1.62
C PRO A 314 -17.14 20.88 -2.87
N ALA A 315 -16.80 20.09 -3.89
CA ALA A 315 -16.34 20.60 -5.18
C ALA A 315 -17.41 21.47 -5.85
N THR A 316 -16.98 22.51 -6.57
CA THR A 316 -17.88 23.34 -7.39
C THR A 316 -17.92 22.79 -8.80
N THR A 317 -19.10 22.39 -9.27
CA THR A 317 -19.32 21.95 -10.66
C THR A 317 -19.85 23.09 -11.53
N GLY A 318 -19.54 23.05 -12.82
CA GLY A 318 -19.98 24.06 -13.78
C GLY A 318 -19.79 23.63 -15.24
N THR A 319 -19.82 24.61 -16.14
CA THR A 319 -19.56 24.42 -17.57
C THR A 319 -18.56 25.46 -18.08
N LEU A 320 -17.59 25.01 -18.85
CA LEU A 320 -16.75 25.82 -19.73
C LEU A 320 -17.16 25.57 -21.19
N ILE A 321 -16.87 26.52 -22.06
CA ILE A 321 -17.18 26.44 -23.49
C ILE A 321 -15.87 26.60 -24.26
N ALA A 322 -15.40 25.52 -24.87
CA ALA A 322 -14.35 25.59 -25.89
C ALA A 322 -14.98 26.05 -27.20
N GLN A 323 -14.29 26.90 -27.96
CA GLN A 323 -14.80 27.42 -29.22
C GLN A 323 -13.70 27.65 -30.26
N VAL A 324 -14.06 27.47 -31.54
CA VAL A 324 -13.24 27.80 -32.71
C VAL A 324 -14.05 28.74 -33.59
N SER A 325 -13.45 29.81 -34.10
CA SER A 325 -14.13 30.80 -34.95
C SER A 325 -13.97 30.44 -36.42
N ILE A 326 -15.08 30.38 -37.18
CA ILE A 326 -15.07 30.22 -38.64
C ILE A 326 -15.83 31.42 -39.22
N ASP A 327 -15.19 32.21 -40.09
CA ASP A 327 -15.79 33.40 -40.72
C ASP A 327 -16.38 34.42 -39.72
N GLY A 328 -15.89 34.41 -38.47
CA GLY A 328 -16.39 35.24 -37.37
C GLY A 328 -17.50 34.61 -36.52
N GLU A 329 -18.01 33.44 -36.89
CA GLU A 329 -19.06 32.69 -36.18
C GLU A 329 -18.46 31.56 -35.32
N PRO A 330 -18.80 31.45 -34.02
CA PRO A 330 -18.21 30.45 -33.14
C PRO A 330 -18.85 29.06 -33.29
N ARG A 331 -18.03 28.05 -33.55
CA ARG A 331 -18.34 26.64 -33.29
C ARG A 331 -17.92 26.32 -31.86
N THR A 332 -18.76 25.60 -31.10
CA THR A 332 -18.57 25.44 -29.65
C THR A 332 -18.74 23.99 -29.19
N LYS A 333 -17.97 23.62 -28.15
CA LYS A 333 -18.13 22.39 -27.36
C LYS A 333 -18.33 22.77 -25.89
N ARG A 334 -19.32 22.16 -25.23
CA ARG A 334 -19.56 22.35 -23.79
C ARG A 334 -18.77 21.30 -23.03
N VAL A 335 -18.07 21.74 -21.99
CA VAL A 335 -17.19 20.90 -21.17
C VAL A 335 -17.63 21.03 -19.72
N ALA A 336 -17.93 19.91 -19.06
CA ALA A 336 -18.22 19.92 -17.64
C ALA A 336 -16.92 20.23 -16.87
N VAL A 337 -16.98 21.10 -15.86
CA VAL A 337 -15.81 21.39 -15.01
C VAL A 337 -16.12 21.11 -13.55
N THR A 338 -15.20 20.43 -12.87
CA THR A 338 -15.23 20.17 -11.43
C THR A 338 -14.02 20.85 -10.78
N ILE A 339 -14.27 21.81 -9.90
CA ILE A 339 -13.24 22.57 -9.19
C ILE A 339 -13.13 22.02 -7.77
N THR A 340 -12.02 21.37 -7.45
CA THR A 340 -11.82 20.74 -6.13
C THR A 340 -11.45 21.79 -5.08
N ALA A 341 -11.96 21.63 -3.86
CA ALA A 341 -11.50 22.39 -2.71
C ALA A 341 -10.07 21.99 -2.34
N PRO A 342 -9.23 22.87 -1.78
CA PRO A 342 -7.99 22.47 -1.14
C PRO A 342 -8.27 21.50 0.02
N LEU A 343 -7.31 20.64 0.34
CA LEU A 343 -7.37 19.83 1.55
C LEU A 343 -7.31 20.74 2.79
N THR A 344 -8.03 20.36 3.84
CA THR A 344 -7.86 20.98 5.16
C THR A 344 -6.55 20.53 5.79
N ALA A 345 -5.99 21.32 6.71
CA ALA A 345 -4.80 20.94 7.48
C ALA A 345 -4.99 19.61 8.24
N GLU A 346 -6.23 19.28 8.65
CA GLU A 346 -6.53 18.00 9.29
C GLU A 346 -6.55 16.84 8.30
N GLN A 347 -7.03 17.03 7.05
CA GLN A 347 -6.92 16.02 5.99
C GLN A 347 -5.45 15.79 5.64
N MET A 348 -4.69 16.85 5.35
CA MET A 348 -3.25 16.73 5.04
C MET A 348 -2.48 16.03 6.17
N ALA A 349 -2.85 16.27 7.44
CA ALA A 349 -2.26 15.60 8.59
C ALA A 349 -2.65 14.12 8.69
N ARG A 350 -3.85 13.70 8.25
CA ARG A 350 -4.21 12.28 8.10
C ARG A 350 -3.43 11.66 6.96
N ASP A 351 -3.42 12.27 5.78
CA ASP A 351 -2.71 11.77 4.60
C ASP A 351 -1.20 11.58 4.90
N ALA A 352 -0.61 12.51 5.64
CA ALA A 352 0.78 12.42 6.13
C ALA A 352 1.02 11.32 7.19
N LEU A 353 0.03 11.01 8.03
CA LEU A 353 0.12 9.91 9.01
C LEU A 353 -0.17 8.55 8.38
N ASP A 354 -1.12 8.48 7.44
CA ASP A 354 -1.55 7.26 6.75
C ASP A 354 -0.49 6.77 5.76
N GLY A 355 0.23 7.71 5.11
CA GLY A 355 1.41 7.42 4.29
C GLY A 355 2.66 6.92 5.05
N ILE A 356 2.65 6.88 6.38
CA ILE A 356 3.77 6.30 7.15
C ILE A 356 3.74 4.78 7.02
N VAL A 357 4.77 4.23 6.37
CA VAL A 357 5.07 2.80 6.34
C VAL A 357 6.29 2.56 7.24
N LEU A 358 6.19 1.56 8.11
CA LEU A 358 7.30 1.03 8.89
C LEU A 358 7.30 -0.49 8.68
N PRO A 359 8.18 -1.04 7.84
CA PRO A 359 8.26 -2.49 7.65
C PRO A 359 8.88 -3.19 8.85
N GLY A 360 8.86 -4.53 8.86
CA GLY A 360 9.60 -5.35 9.82
C GLY A 360 9.22 -5.22 11.30
N LEU A 361 8.17 -4.46 11.66
CA LEU A 361 7.79 -4.19 13.07
C LEU A 361 7.53 -5.46 13.91
N GLN A 362 7.32 -6.60 13.27
CA GLN A 362 7.10 -7.91 13.90
C GLN A 362 8.42 -8.64 14.28
N ASP A 363 9.56 -8.24 13.73
CA ASP A 363 10.90 -8.76 14.08
C ASP A 363 11.97 -7.66 14.02
N VAL A 364 11.88 -6.66 14.91
CA VAL A 364 12.82 -5.54 14.94
C VAL A 364 14.15 -5.95 15.56
N ARG A 365 15.17 -6.10 14.70
CA ARG A 365 16.56 -6.42 15.07
C ARG A 365 17.50 -5.24 14.85
N SER A 366 17.37 -4.55 13.72
CA SER A 366 18.14 -3.37 13.33
C SER A 366 17.39 -2.07 13.67
N SER A 367 18.05 -0.92 13.48
CA SER A 367 17.43 0.40 13.69
C SER A 367 16.34 0.70 12.66
N LEU A 368 15.26 1.37 13.07
CA LEU A 368 14.14 1.72 12.19
C LEU A 368 14.38 3.07 11.49
N ALA A 369 13.87 3.24 10.27
CA ALA A 369 13.79 4.54 9.61
C ALA A 369 12.48 5.26 10.03
N LEU A 370 12.53 6.14 11.03
CA LEU A 370 11.36 6.92 11.44
C LEU A 370 11.29 8.25 10.66
N PRO A 371 10.34 8.45 9.72
CA PRO A 371 10.28 9.65 8.90
C PRO A 371 9.96 10.89 9.76
N THR A 372 10.68 11.99 9.52
CA THR A 372 10.46 13.29 10.19
C THR A 372 9.58 14.25 9.39
N THR A 373 9.24 13.87 8.15
CA THR A 373 8.41 14.63 7.22
C THR A 373 7.48 13.64 6.51
N GLY A 374 6.20 13.97 6.37
CA GLY A 374 5.21 13.19 5.65
C GLY A 374 4.67 13.92 4.42
N ALA A 375 3.55 13.43 3.87
CA ALA A 375 2.86 14.06 2.76
C ALA A 375 2.61 15.57 2.98
N HIS A 376 2.67 16.35 1.90
CA HIS A 376 2.55 17.81 1.92
C HIS A 376 3.61 18.54 2.77
N ASP A 377 4.81 17.97 2.88
CA ASP A 377 5.95 18.49 3.65
C ASP A 377 5.65 18.72 5.15
N LEU A 378 4.64 18.02 5.68
CA LEU A 378 4.22 18.19 7.07
C LEU A 378 5.20 17.49 8.03
N PRO A 379 5.65 18.17 9.10
CA PRO A 379 6.58 17.58 10.06
C PRO A 379 5.90 16.49 10.89
N ILE A 380 6.55 15.32 10.95
CA ILE A 380 6.19 14.21 11.81
C ILE A 380 7.08 14.25 13.05
N THR A 381 6.47 14.21 14.24
CA THR A 381 7.18 14.04 15.51
C THR A 381 6.83 12.69 16.14
N TRP A 382 7.81 12.05 16.76
CA TRP A 382 7.66 10.72 17.32
C TRP A 382 7.74 10.73 18.85
N THR A 383 7.02 9.81 19.47
CA THR A 383 7.24 9.38 20.86
C THR A 383 7.32 7.87 20.94
N SER A 384 7.97 7.36 21.98
CA SER A 384 8.20 5.92 22.20
C SER A 384 7.81 5.56 23.63
N SER A 385 7.14 4.43 23.82
CA SER A 385 6.85 3.87 25.15
C SER A 385 8.10 3.38 25.87
N ALA A 386 9.21 3.15 25.13
CA ALA A 386 10.51 2.79 25.66
C ALA A 386 11.63 3.55 24.90
N PRO A 387 11.85 4.85 25.19
CA PRO A 387 12.81 5.69 24.45
C PRO A 387 14.28 5.22 24.50
N SER A 388 14.63 4.37 25.47
CA SER A 388 15.94 3.73 25.59
C SER A 388 16.10 2.45 24.75
N VAL A 389 15.02 1.96 24.14
CA VAL A 389 14.98 0.76 23.29
C VAL A 389 14.78 1.15 21.83
N ILE A 390 13.90 2.11 21.54
CA ILE A 390 13.79 2.76 20.22
C ILE A 390 13.79 4.27 20.45
N SER A 391 14.78 4.98 19.87
CA SER A 391 14.90 6.43 20.04
C SER A 391 13.80 7.17 19.28
N PRO A 392 12.94 7.99 19.93
CA PRO A 392 11.93 8.79 19.24
C PRO A 392 12.51 10.05 18.58
N THR A 393 13.78 10.36 18.86
CA THR A 393 14.52 11.50 18.33
C THR A 393 15.91 11.05 17.86
N ALA A 394 16.61 11.92 17.14
CA ALA A 394 17.99 11.70 16.74
C ALA A 394 18.92 11.51 17.94
N LEU A 395 19.99 10.72 17.76
CA LEU A 395 21.04 10.48 18.75
C LEU A 395 22.40 10.83 18.12
N GLY A 396 22.89 12.05 18.38
CA GLY A 396 24.04 12.58 17.68
C GLY A 396 23.71 12.80 16.20
N GLU A 397 24.50 12.21 15.30
CA GLU A 397 24.22 12.23 13.85
C GLU A 397 23.21 11.15 13.41
N ALA A 398 22.89 10.17 14.25
CA ALA A 398 21.95 9.12 13.89
C ALA A 398 20.50 9.65 13.89
N ALA A 399 19.79 9.49 12.77
CA ALA A 399 18.37 9.84 12.63
C ALA A 399 17.48 9.08 13.64
N PRO A 400 16.28 9.58 13.98
CA PRO A 400 15.34 8.90 14.90
C PRO A 400 15.07 7.45 14.51
N GLY A 401 14.77 6.60 15.50
CA GLY A 401 14.55 5.16 15.29
C GLY A 401 15.75 4.27 15.63
N VAL A 402 16.79 4.79 16.29
CA VAL A 402 17.92 3.97 16.72
C VAL A 402 17.44 2.90 17.70
N VAL A 403 17.68 1.64 17.36
CA VAL A 403 17.30 0.48 18.19
C VAL A 403 18.46 0.08 19.09
N THR A 404 18.16 -0.12 20.37
CA THR A 404 19.07 -0.72 21.36
C THR A 404 18.37 -1.95 21.93
N ARG A 405 18.79 -3.13 21.48
CA ARG A 405 18.14 -4.39 21.81
C ARG A 405 18.18 -4.68 23.33
N PRO A 406 17.03 -4.97 23.98
CA PRO A 406 16.96 -5.29 25.41
C PRO A 406 17.45 -6.73 25.70
N GLY A 407 17.53 -7.13 26.96
CA GLY A 407 17.99 -8.48 27.34
C GLY A 407 16.96 -9.60 27.17
N GLN A 408 15.73 -9.27 26.77
CA GLN A 408 14.58 -10.15 26.48
C GLN A 408 13.72 -9.44 25.43
N ASP A 409 12.93 -10.17 24.64
CA ASP A 409 12.01 -9.58 23.66
C ASP A 409 11.05 -8.57 24.31
N GLN A 410 10.84 -7.43 23.67
CA GLN A 410 10.06 -6.32 24.20
C GLN A 410 9.19 -5.65 23.13
N VAL A 411 7.89 -5.52 23.42
CA VAL A 411 6.98 -4.69 22.60
C VAL A 411 7.15 -3.22 22.95
N VAL A 412 7.32 -2.37 21.94
CA VAL A 412 7.47 -0.92 22.04
C VAL A 412 6.40 -0.24 21.16
N THR A 413 5.52 0.54 21.79
CA THR A 413 4.59 1.41 21.05
C THR A 413 5.31 2.69 20.65
N LEU A 414 5.29 2.98 19.35
CA LEU A 414 5.71 4.24 18.75
C LEU A 414 4.48 5.05 18.38
N THR A 415 4.51 6.36 18.59
CA THR A 415 3.40 7.26 18.21
C THR A 415 3.93 8.38 17.33
N ALA A 416 3.56 8.35 16.05
CA ALA A 416 3.73 9.48 15.14
C ALA A 416 2.68 10.55 15.42
N THR A 417 3.06 11.82 15.30
CA THR A 417 2.20 12.99 15.54
C THR A 417 2.39 14.02 14.43
N VAL A 418 1.29 14.41 13.78
CA VAL A 418 1.25 15.49 12.78
C VAL A 418 0.14 16.46 13.18
N GLY A 419 0.52 17.71 13.47
CA GLY A 419 -0.41 18.72 14.00
C GLY A 419 -1.02 18.29 15.34
N THR A 420 -2.33 17.99 15.35
CA THR A 420 -3.06 17.48 16.53
C THR A 420 -3.46 16.01 16.41
N LEU A 421 -3.10 15.34 15.32
CA LEU A 421 -3.44 13.94 15.07
C LEU A 421 -2.27 13.02 15.38
N THR A 422 -2.57 11.77 15.73
CA THR A 422 -1.57 10.76 16.08
C THR A 422 -1.89 9.40 15.48
N ARG A 423 -0.87 8.66 15.05
CA ARG A 423 -0.96 7.25 14.63
C ARG A 423 0.02 6.40 15.44
N THR A 424 -0.44 5.28 15.97
CA THR A 424 0.37 4.36 16.80
C THR A 424 0.81 3.13 16.01
N PHE A 425 2.04 2.70 16.25
CA PHE A 425 2.67 1.50 15.70
C PHE A 425 3.23 0.68 16.87
N SER A 426 3.22 -0.66 16.78
CA SER A 426 3.73 -1.52 17.85
C SER A 426 4.83 -2.43 17.31
N ALA A 427 6.05 -2.20 17.76
CA ALA A 427 7.28 -2.90 17.35
C ALA A 427 7.65 -4.01 18.34
N VAL A 428 7.97 -5.21 17.88
CA VAL A 428 8.62 -6.27 18.67
C VAL A 428 10.13 -6.16 18.51
N VAL A 429 10.82 -5.61 19.52
CA VAL A 429 12.28 -5.54 19.53
C VAL A 429 12.85 -6.81 20.15
N ARG A 430 13.73 -7.49 19.43
CA ARG A 430 14.32 -8.76 19.89
C ARG A 430 15.40 -8.58 20.95
N ALA A 431 15.49 -9.58 21.82
CA ALA A 431 16.59 -9.72 22.76
C ALA A 431 17.95 -9.59 22.06
N ALA A 432 18.90 -8.87 22.67
CA ALA A 432 20.26 -8.71 22.15
C ALA A 432 20.99 -10.06 22.11
N VAL A 433 21.73 -10.29 21.03
CA VAL A 433 22.69 -11.40 20.90
C VAL A 433 24.10 -10.89 21.22
N ALA A 434 25.02 -11.80 21.51
CA ALA A 434 26.44 -11.47 21.56
C ALA A 434 26.99 -11.38 20.13
N ALA A 435 27.91 -10.45 19.88
CA ALA A 435 28.65 -10.43 18.62
C ALA A 435 29.42 -11.76 18.46
N PRO A 436 29.28 -12.47 17.33
CA PRO A 436 29.91 -13.77 17.13
C PRO A 436 31.42 -13.65 16.87
N GLU A 437 32.18 -14.61 17.39
CA GLU A 437 33.58 -14.84 17.03
C GLU A 437 33.62 -15.69 15.75
N THR A 438 34.24 -15.17 14.68
CA THR A 438 34.32 -15.84 13.38
C THR A 438 35.66 -16.56 13.20
N THR A 439 35.61 -17.73 12.58
CA THR A 439 36.74 -18.67 12.40
C THR A 439 36.78 -19.28 11.00
N ASP A 440 35.77 -19.00 10.19
CA ASP A 440 35.53 -19.64 8.90
C ASP A 440 34.97 -18.60 7.91
N TYR A 441 34.72 -18.99 6.66
CA TYR A 441 34.27 -18.07 5.62
C TYR A 441 33.18 -18.65 4.71
N LEU A 442 32.23 -17.78 4.34
CA LEU A 442 31.29 -17.97 3.24
C LEU A 442 31.69 -17.05 2.08
N PHE A 443 31.63 -17.55 0.85
CA PHE A 443 31.87 -16.76 -0.36
C PHE A 443 30.64 -16.85 -1.26
N ALA A 444 29.91 -15.74 -1.39
CA ALA A 444 28.88 -15.56 -2.41
C ALA A 444 29.51 -15.13 -3.72
N HIS A 445 29.20 -15.83 -4.81
CA HIS A 445 29.71 -15.49 -6.13
C HIS A 445 28.70 -15.90 -7.21
N PHE A 446 28.88 -15.41 -8.43
CA PHE A 446 28.31 -16.03 -9.63
C PHE A 446 29.41 -16.75 -10.44
N THR A 447 29.04 -17.50 -11.47
CA THR A 447 30.03 -18.25 -12.29
C THR A 447 30.40 -17.54 -13.58
N GLY A 448 29.48 -16.73 -14.14
CA GLY A 448 29.69 -15.86 -15.31
C GLY A 448 30.36 -16.59 -16.46
N VAL A 449 29.83 -17.78 -16.77
CA VAL A 449 30.14 -18.54 -17.99
C VAL A 449 29.24 -18.11 -19.16
N GLU A 450 28.09 -17.49 -18.88
CA GLU A 450 27.17 -16.84 -19.83
C GLU A 450 26.64 -17.77 -20.95
N GLN A 451 26.75 -19.08 -20.76
CA GLN A 451 26.29 -20.16 -21.65
C GLN A 451 24.88 -20.63 -21.34
N THR A 452 24.41 -20.45 -20.09
CA THR A 452 23.05 -20.81 -19.67
C THR A 452 22.41 -19.71 -18.81
N PRO A 453 21.08 -19.67 -18.69
CA PRO A 453 20.40 -18.74 -17.77
C PRO A 453 20.70 -18.99 -16.27
N GLN A 454 21.40 -20.07 -15.92
CA GLN A 454 21.79 -20.40 -14.55
C GLN A 454 23.17 -19.84 -14.17
N ASP A 455 23.99 -19.44 -15.15
CA ASP A 455 25.39 -19.05 -14.93
C ASP A 455 25.51 -17.70 -14.16
N GLU A 456 24.47 -16.88 -14.28
CA GLU A 456 24.24 -15.58 -13.65
C GLU A 456 23.16 -15.74 -12.57
N GLN A 457 23.50 -16.51 -11.53
CA GLN A 457 22.72 -16.76 -10.33
C GLN A 457 23.69 -16.89 -9.14
N ILE A 458 23.19 -16.99 -7.90
CA ILE A 458 24.06 -17.01 -6.70
C ILE A 458 24.57 -18.42 -6.40
N TYR A 459 25.86 -18.52 -6.09
CA TYR A 459 26.55 -19.73 -5.67
C TYR A 459 27.32 -19.47 -4.36
N PHE A 460 27.40 -20.46 -3.49
CA PHE A 460 28.24 -20.41 -2.30
C PHE A 460 29.45 -21.34 -2.40
N ALA A 461 30.62 -20.83 -2.02
CA ALA A 461 31.77 -21.63 -1.63
C ALA A 461 32.08 -21.37 -0.14
N THR A 462 32.77 -22.30 0.51
CA THR A 462 33.16 -22.19 1.93
C THR A 462 34.65 -22.45 2.11
N SER A 463 35.24 -21.84 3.13
CA SER A 463 36.64 -22.03 3.50
C SER A 463 36.79 -22.03 5.02
N GLU A 464 37.82 -22.72 5.52
CA GLU A 464 38.20 -22.79 6.94
C GLU A 464 39.54 -22.07 7.21
N ASP A 465 40.13 -21.43 6.19
CA ASP A 465 41.47 -20.81 6.21
C ASP A 465 41.58 -19.54 5.33
N GLY A 466 40.49 -19.12 4.66
CA GLY A 466 40.43 -18.04 3.67
C GLY A 466 41.11 -18.36 2.33
N ASP A 467 41.80 -19.49 2.23
CA ASP A 467 42.73 -19.82 1.14
C ASP A 467 42.30 -21.04 0.33
N THR A 468 41.69 -22.02 0.98
CA THR A 468 41.23 -23.29 0.42
C THR A 468 39.71 -23.29 0.34
N TRP A 469 39.17 -23.05 -0.86
CA TRP A 469 37.74 -22.93 -1.11
C TRP A 469 37.11 -24.23 -1.60
N THR A 470 35.99 -24.60 -0.99
CA THR A 470 35.17 -25.76 -1.34
C THR A 470 33.80 -25.31 -1.84
N ASP A 471 33.46 -25.71 -3.07
CA ASP A 471 32.13 -25.48 -3.64
C ASP A 471 31.05 -26.21 -2.85
N THR A 472 30.04 -25.49 -2.37
CA THR A 472 28.92 -26.12 -1.62
C THR A 472 28.07 -27.05 -2.51
N ARG A 473 28.09 -26.82 -3.83
CA ARG A 473 27.31 -27.57 -4.83
C ARG A 473 28.18 -28.03 -5.99
N THR A 474 28.84 -29.17 -5.81
CA THR A 474 29.71 -29.82 -6.82
C THR A 474 29.03 -30.13 -8.17
N ASN A 475 27.69 -30.15 -8.23
CA ASN A 475 26.93 -30.31 -9.47
C ASN A 475 26.73 -29.00 -10.26
N GLY A 476 27.16 -27.83 -9.75
CA GLY A 476 27.05 -26.55 -10.46
C GLY A 476 25.66 -25.91 -10.48
N ASN A 477 24.77 -26.26 -9.54
CA ASN A 477 23.47 -25.58 -9.36
C ASN A 477 23.59 -24.38 -8.40
N PRO A 478 22.89 -23.26 -8.64
CA PRO A 478 22.89 -22.10 -7.75
C PRO A 478 22.21 -22.41 -6.40
N VAL A 479 22.53 -21.64 -5.36
CA VAL A 479 21.96 -21.74 -4.00
C VAL A 479 20.74 -20.82 -3.81
N LEU A 480 20.79 -19.62 -4.41
CA LEU A 480 19.71 -18.65 -4.49
C LEU A 480 19.58 -18.23 -5.96
N ARG A 481 18.36 -17.84 -6.37
CA ARG A 481 18.04 -17.48 -7.75
C ARG A 481 17.05 -16.34 -7.78
N ASN A 482 17.27 -15.40 -8.70
CA ASN A 482 16.25 -14.43 -9.10
C ASN A 482 15.62 -14.88 -10.43
N ASP A 483 14.29 -14.89 -10.48
CA ASP A 483 13.49 -15.20 -11.67
C ASP A 483 12.62 -14.04 -12.16
N GLU A 484 12.60 -12.94 -11.40
CA GLU A 484 11.96 -11.67 -11.72
C GLU A 484 12.98 -10.71 -12.37
N GLY A 485 12.51 -9.54 -12.84
CA GLY A 485 13.40 -8.52 -13.41
C GLY A 485 14.10 -8.99 -14.67
N ASP A 486 15.43 -8.85 -14.72
CA ASP A 486 16.28 -9.37 -15.79
C ASP A 486 16.50 -10.89 -15.71
N ARG A 487 16.00 -11.54 -14.64
CA ARG A 487 15.94 -13.01 -14.45
C ARG A 487 17.32 -13.66 -14.29
N GLY A 488 18.24 -12.91 -13.69
CA GLY A 488 19.58 -13.32 -13.33
C GLY A 488 20.16 -12.36 -12.32
N VAL A 489 21.22 -12.78 -11.63
CA VAL A 489 21.95 -11.92 -10.71
C VAL A 489 23.46 -12.11 -10.80
N ARG A 490 24.17 -11.00 -10.61
CA ARG A 490 25.63 -10.90 -10.66
C ARG A 490 26.13 -10.09 -9.46
N ASP A 491 27.45 -10.17 -9.24
CA ASP A 491 28.17 -9.30 -8.31
C ASP A 491 27.56 -9.29 -6.87
N PRO A 492 27.34 -10.45 -6.22
CA PRO A 492 26.61 -10.50 -4.95
C PRO A 492 27.46 -10.09 -3.75
N TYR A 493 26.98 -9.11 -3.00
CA TYR A 493 27.59 -8.61 -1.77
C TYR A 493 26.85 -9.11 -0.51
N LEU A 494 27.59 -9.76 0.39
CA LEU A 494 27.08 -10.36 1.63
C LEU A 494 27.37 -9.48 2.84
N VAL A 495 26.31 -9.08 3.55
CA VAL A 495 26.38 -8.20 4.73
C VAL A 495 25.93 -8.96 5.98
N ARG A 496 26.77 -9.04 7.01
CA ARG A 496 26.30 -9.31 8.38
C ARG A 496 25.94 -7.98 9.04
N SER A 497 24.76 -7.91 9.62
CA SER A 497 24.31 -6.78 10.45
C SER A 497 25.25 -6.51 11.64
N PRO A 498 25.36 -5.25 12.12
CA PRO A 498 26.19 -4.90 13.27
C PRO A 498 25.67 -5.53 14.58
N GLU A 499 24.40 -5.94 14.63
CA GLU A 499 23.85 -6.74 15.73
C GLU A 499 24.24 -8.23 15.66
N GLY A 500 24.66 -8.73 14.49
CA GLY A 500 25.34 -10.01 14.31
C GLY A 500 24.48 -11.20 13.85
N ASP A 501 23.15 -11.10 13.92
CA ASP A 501 22.17 -12.20 13.70
C ASP A 501 21.16 -11.95 12.55
N THR A 502 21.43 -10.95 11.71
CA THR A 502 20.71 -10.71 10.46
C THR A 502 21.71 -10.58 9.33
N PHE A 503 21.39 -11.16 8.18
CA PHE A 503 22.21 -11.19 6.98
C PHE A 503 21.42 -10.64 5.80
N TYR A 504 22.11 -9.90 4.94
CA TYR A 504 21.59 -9.43 3.67
C TYR A 504 22.52 -9.89 2.55
N LEU A 505 21.95 -10.26 1.41
CA LEU A 505 22.69 -10.42 0.16
C LEU A 505 22.08 -9.48 -0.86
N ILE A 506 22.87 -8.53 -1.36
CA ILE A 506 22.47 -7.62 -2.43
C ILE A 506 23.21 -7.98 -3.72
N ALA A 507 22.58 -7.84 -4.88
CA ALA A 507 23.17 -8.22 -6.16
C ALA A 507 22.64 -7.38 -7.33
N THR A 508 23.42 -7.28 -8.41
CA THR A 508 23.00 -6.71 -9.68
C THR A 508 21.86 -7.55 -10.29
N ASP A 509 20.69 -6.99 -10.60
CA ASP A 509 19.64 -7.66 -11.39
C ASP A 509 20.00 -7.64 -12.89
N LEU A 510 20.60 -8.73 -13.39
CA LEU A 510 21.11 -8.82 -14.77
C LEU A 510 21.31 -10.29 -15.22
N ASN A 511 20.83 -10.60 -16.42
CA ASN A 511 21.12 -11.85 -17.14
C ASN A 511 21.58 -11.55 -18.58
N ILE A 512 22.88 -11.43 -18.80
CA ILE A 512 23.47 -11.18 -20.12
C ILE A 512 23.14 -12.30 -21.10
N HIS A 513 23.07 -13.55 -20.65
CA HIS A 513 22.72 -14.68 -21.50
C HIS A 513 21.32 -14.52 -22.13
N LEU A 514 20.30 -14.25 -21.30
CA LEU A 514 18.92 -14.04 -21.76
C LEU A 514 18.75 -12.77 -22.61
N ARG A 515 19.63 -11.78 -22.44
CA ARG A 515 19.69 -10.56 -23.28
C ARG A 515 20.45 -10.74 -24.60
N GLY A 516 20.85 -11.97 -24.96
CA GLY A 516 21.50 -12.27 -26.23
C GLY A 516 23.01 -12.01 -26.27
N GLY A 517 23.66 -11.97 -25.10
CA GLY A 517 25.09 -11.77 -24.92
C GLY A 517 25.53 -10.31 -25.01
N TRP A 518 26.72 -10.00 -24.47
CA TRP A 518 27.27 -8.64 -24.37
C TRP A 518 27.19 -7.78 -25.64
N GLY A 519 27.32 -8.39 -26.82
CA GLY A 519 27.23 -7.67 -28.10
C GLY A 519 25.82 -7.17 -28.48
N ASN A 520 24.76 -7.71 -27.87
CA ASN A 520 23.37 -7.33 -28.13
C ASN A 520 22.63 -6.84 -26.87
N ALA A 521 23.18 -7.07 -25.68
CA ALA A 521 22.43 -6.95 -24.43
C ALA A 521 21.90 -5.55 -24.13
N GLY A 522 22.57 -4.49 -24.60
CA GLY A 522 22.19 -3.10 -24.30
C GLY A 522 22.18 -2.77 -22.80
N ALA A 523 22.87 -3.58 -21.98
CA ALA A 523 22.68 -3.62 -20.54
C ALA A 523 23.12 -2.34 -19.80
N THR A 524 23.88 -1.45 -20.45
CA THR A 524 24.23 -0.13 -19.93
C THR A 524 23.17 0.95 -20.20
N ASP A 525 22.24 0.71 -21.12
CA ASP A 525 21.30 1.69 -21.65
C ASP A 525 19.84 1.31 -21.39
N THR A 526 19.58 0.01 -21.26
CA THR A 526 18.28 -0.59 -20.94
C THR A 526 18.43 -1.66 -19.85
N GLY A 527 19.41 -1.49 -18.96
CA GLY A 527 19.63 -2.36 -17.81
C GLY A 527 18.55 -2.23 -16.74
N SER A 528 18.54 -3.15 -15.78
CA SER A 528 17.73 -2.97 -14.58
C SER A 528 18.26 -1.80 -13.75
N LEU A 529 17.35 -0.98 -13.23
CA LEU A 529 17.64 0.13 -12.31
C LEU A 529 17.57 -0.31 -10.84
N LYS A 530 17.49 -1.63 -10.63
CA LYS A 530 17.15 -2.27 -9.37
C LYS A 530 18.26 -3.19 -8.86
N LEU A 531 18.31 -3.33 -7.55
CA LEU A 531 19.12 -4.33 -6.86
C LEU A 531 18.22 -5.49 -6.42
N ALA A 532 18.71 -6.73 -6.55
CA ALA A 532 18.07 -7.88 -5.93
C ALA A 532 18.56 -8.01 -4.48
N VAL A 533 17.64 -8.04 -3.52
CA VAL A 533 17.92 -8.07 -2.09
C VAL A 533 17.32 -9.34 -1.47
N TRP A 534 18.16 -10.17 -0.86
CA TRP A 534 17.74 -11.27 0.00
C TRP A 534 18.06 -10.97 1.47
N LYS A 535 17.27 -11.56 2.37
CA LYS A 535 17.41 -11.45 3.82
C LYS A 535 17.41 -12.84 4.46
N SER A 536 18.21 -13.03 5.51
CA SER A 536 18.25 -14.25 6.33
C SER A 536 18.61 -13.91 7.78
N THR A 537 18.33 -14.82 8.72
CA THR A 537 18.80 -14.73 10.12
C THR A 537 19.75 -15.86 10.52
N ASP A 538 20.10 -16.77 9.60
CA ASP A 538 20.89 -17.97 9.86
C ASP A 538 21.77 -18.46 8.68
N LEU A 539 21.82 -17.70 7.58
CA LEU A 539 22.49 -18.03 6.30
C LEU A 539 21.93 -19.27 5.57
N VAL A 540 20.88 -19.89 6.07
CA VAL A 540 20.29 -21.14 5.56
C VAL A 540 18.87 -20.93 5.03
N ASN A 541 18.04 -20.21 5.77
CA ASN A 541 16.69 -19.84 5.37
C ASN A 541 16.72 -18.39 4.88
N TRP A 542 16.52 -18.19 3.59
CA TRP A 542 16.49 -16.88 2.94
C TRP A 542 15.07 -16.57 2.46
N GLY A 543 14.67 -15.29 2.50
CA GLY A 543 13.42 -14.86 1.87
C GLY A 543 13.46 -14.98 0.35
N GLU A 544 12.34 -14.72 -0.32
CA GLU A 544 12.35 -14.42 -1.75
C GLU A 544 13.15 -13.11 -2.02
N PRO A 545 13.77 -12.95 -3.21
CA PRO A 545 14.43 -11.70 -3.55
C PRO A 545 13.43 -10.55 -3.73
N GLU A 546 13.69 -9.42 -3.10
CA GLU A 546 13.04 -8.15 -3.42
C GLU A 546 13.85 -7.39 -4.48
N LEU A 547 13.17 -6.82 -5.49
CA LEU A 547 13.80 -5.96 -6.50
C LEU A 547 13.58 -4.49 -6.16
N VAL A 548 14.56 -3.90 -5.46
CA VAL A 548 14.52 -2.53 -4.96
C VAL A 548 15.10 -1.56 -5.98
N ASP A 549 14.33 -0.56 -6.40
CA ASP A 549 14.78 0.49 -7.31
C ASP A 549 15.64 1.53 -6.57
N VAL A 550 16.86 1.72 -7.05
CA VAL A 550 17.84 2.67 -6.47
C VAL A 550 18.26 3.74 -7.47
N ALA A 551 18.02 3.53 -8.77
CA ALA A 551 18.61 4.36 -9.82
C ALA A 551 17.59 5.14 -10.67
N SER A 552 16.27 4.89 -10.59
CA SER A 552 15.28 5.63 -11.41
C SER A 552 15.22 7.13 -11.16
N GLN A 553 15.65 7.60 -9.97
CA GLN A 553 15.74 9.03 -9.65
C GLN A 553 16.98 9.71 -10.26
N ILE A 554 17.93 8.95 -10.82
CA ILE A 554 19.12 9.50 -11.48
C ILE A 554 18.76 9.87 -12.94
N PRO A 555 18.96 11.12 -13.38
CA PRO A 555 18.59 11.56 -14.73
C PRO A 555 19.27 10.73 -15.83
N GLY A 556 18.44 10.08 -16.66
CA GLY A 556 18.91 9.22 -17.76
C GLY A 556 19.66 7.97 -17.30
N ALA A 557 19.33 7.44 -16.11
CA ALA A 557 19.87 6.19 -15.61
C ALA A 557 19.68 5.02 -16.61
N GLY A 558 20.75 4.28 -16.88
CA GLY A 558 20.72 3.13 -17.78
C GLY A 558 20.93 1.78 -17.11
N MET A 559 21.42 1.73 -15.86
CA MET A 559 21.58 0.51 -15.04
C MET A 559 21.92 0.82 -13.56
N ALA A 560 21.83 -0.19 -12.69
CA ALA A 560 22.43 -0.22 -11.35
C ALA A 560 23.27 -1.50 -11.18
N TRP A 561 24.60 -1.39 -11.13
CA TRP A 561 25.54 -2.53 -11.17
C TRP A 561 26.52 -2.57 -10.00
N ALA A 562 26.98 -3.78 -9.67
CA ALA A 562 27.95 -4.09 -8.62
C ALA A 562 27.64 -3.41 -7.28
N PRO A 563 26.49 -3.73 -6.66
CA PRO A 563 26.08 -3.11 -5.41
C PRO A 563 26.84 -3.70 -4.23
N GLU A 564 27.37 -2.82 -3.38
CA GLU A 564 27.91 -3.20 -2.08
C GLU A 564 27.39 -2.31 -0.94
N ALA A 565 27.66 -2.68 0.31
CA ALA A 565 27.21 -1.94 1.48
C ALA A 565 28.23 -1.90 2.62
N ILE A 566 28.38 -0.72 3.24
CA ILE A 566 29.19 -0.54 4.45
C ILE A 566 28.39 0.16 5.55
N TRP A 567 28.52 -0.34 6.78
CA TRP A 567 27.86 0.22 7.96
C TRP A 567 28.58 1.46 8.52
N ASP A 568 27.86 2.59 8.67
CA ASP A 568 28.31 3.73 9.46
C ASP A 568 27.93 3.55 10.95
N PRO A 569 28.89 3.27 11.85
CA PRO A 569 28.61 3.11 13.27
C PRO A 569 28.22 4.42 13.98
N VAL A 570 28.39 5.58 13.34
CA VAL A 570 28.03 6.91 13.86
C VAL A 570 26.58 7.24 13.52
N LYS A 571 26.19 7.20 12.23
CA LYS A 571 24.81 7.48 11.78
C LYS A 571 23.82 6.32 11.97
N LYS A 572 24.32 5.12 12.27
CA LYS A 572 23.53 3.89 12.45
C LYS A 572 22.71 3.57 11.21
N GLN A 573 23.39 3.48 10.07
CA GLN A 573 22.81 3.15 8.76
C GLN A 573 23.89 2.58 7.85
N TYR A 574 23.49 1.87 6.80
CA TYR A 574 24.38 1.47 5.71
C TYR A 574 24.50 2.62 4.71
N LEU A 575 25.69 2.77 4.12
CA LEU A 575 25.89 3.39 2.82
C LEU A 575 25.94 2.24 1.82
N VAL A 576 25.00 2.21 0.89
CA VAL A 576 24.91 1.23 -0.21
C VAL A 576 25.29 1.95 -1.49
N TYR A 577 26.20 1.38 -2.27
CA TYR A 577 26.84 2.04 -3.41
C TYR A 577 26.93 1.10 -4.61
N TRP A 578 26.77 1.67 -5.81
CA TRP A 578 26.68 0.93 -7.07
C TRP A 578 27.10 1.84 -8.24
N ALA A 579 27.44 1.25 -9.39
CA ALA A 579 27.71 1.98 -10.63
C ALA A 579 26.43 2.23 -11.43
N THR A 580 26.30 3.41 -12.04
CA THR A 580 25.19 3.79 -12.92
C THR A 580 25.68 4.58 -14.13
N LYS A 581 25.21 4.19 -15.32
CA LYS A 581 25.28 5.07 -16.52
C LYS A 581 24.23 6.16 -16.39
N SER A 582 24.58 7.45 -16.56
CA SER A 582 23.61 8.56 -16.45
C SER A 582 23.84 9.69 -17.46
N GLN A 583 22.84 10.56 -17.60
CA GLN A 583 22.89 11.83 -18.36
C GLN A 583 23.03 13.06 -17.45
N ASP A 584 23.07 12.88 -16.13
CA ASP A 584 23.46 13.93 -15.20
C ASP A 584 24.85 14.47 -15.55
N THR A 585 25.17 15.69 -15.13
CA THR A 585 26.39 16.45 -15.44
C THR A 585 27.67 15.59 -15.33
N ASN A 586 28.06 15.01 -16.47
CA ASN A 586 29.22 14.12 -16.62
C ASN A 586 30.46 14.99 -16.84
N THR A 587 30.90 15.61 -15.74
CA THR A 587 31.84 16.75 -15.76
C THR A 587 33.19 16.43 -16.39
N LEU A 588 33.56 15.15 -16.41
CA LEU A 588 34.91 14.68 -16.75
C LEU A 588 34.96 13.76 -18.00
N GLY A 589 33.82 13.32 -18.54
CA GLY A 589 33.71 12.83 -19.92
C GLY A 589 33.11 11.43 -20.10
N ASP A 590 33.17 10.56 -19.09
CA ASP A 590 32.52 9.25 -19.14
C ASP A 590 31.07 9.31 -18.64
N TRP A 591 30.27 8.30 -18.97
CA TRP A 591 28.86 8.22 -18.63
C TRP A 591 28.58 7.30 -17.43
N VAL A 592 29.52 6.42 -17.05
CA VAL A 592 29.37 5.46 -15.94
C VAL A 592 30.10 5.96 -14.70
N ASN A 593 29.32 6.26 -13.65
CA ASN A 593 29.78 6.84 -12.39
C ASN A 593 29.26 6.03 -11.20
N VAL A 594 29.92 6.13 -10.03
CA VAL A 594 29.45 5.46 -8.80
C VAL A 594 28.55 6.40 -8.01
N TYR A 595 27.40 5.87 -7.58
CA TYR A 595 26.42 6.53 -6.72
C TYR A 595 26.31 5.81 -5.37
N TYR A 596 25.77 6.49 -4.36
CA TYR A 596 25.32 5.84 -3.14
C TYR A 596 23.93 6.31 -2.71
N ALA A 597 23.25 5.45 -1.95
CA ALA A 597 22.11 5.79 -1.11
C ALA A 597 22.34 5.26 0.31
N THR A 598 21.48 5.64 1.25
CA THR A 598 21.55 5.17 2.64
C THR A 598 20.28 4.45 3.05
N THR A 599 20.43 3.38 3.83
CA THR A 599 19.31 2.53 4.31
C THR A 599 19.62 1.98 5.70
N ARG A 600 18.59 1.52 6.42
CA ARG A 600 18.74 0.79 7.68
C ARG A 600 18.24 -0.66 7.61
N ASP A 601 17.45 -0.98 6.60
CA ASP A 601 16.68 -2.21 6.46
C ASP A 601 16.89 -2.94 5.13
N PHE A 602 17.51 -2.27 4.13
CA PHE A 602 17.61 -2.67 2.72
C PHE A 602 16.26 -2.73 1.98
N GLU A 603 15.24 -2.07 2.53
CA GLU A 603 13.90 -1.95 1.95
C GLU A 603 13.62 -0.47 1.61
N THR A 604 13.95 0.45 2.52
CA THR A 604 13.81 1.91 2.34
C THR A 604 15.17 2.58 2.13
N PHE A 605 15.30 3.33 1.04
CA PHE A 605 16.54 4.03 0.66
C PHE A 605 16.33 5.55 0.61
N SER A 606 17.39 6.31 0.92
CA SER A 606 17.45 7.75 0.62
C SER A 606 17.62 8.00 -0.88
N ASP A 607 17.37 9.24 -1.31
CA ASP A 607 17.73 9.69 -2.66
C ASP A 607 19.22 9.39 -2.99
N PRO A 608 19.53 9.01 -4.24
CA PRO A 608 20.89 8.67 -4.66
C PRO A 608 21.78 9.92 -4.80
N VAL A 609 23.03 9.80 -4.37
CA VAL A 609 24.06 10.84 -4.42
C VAL A 609 25.22 10.37 -5.30
N LYS A 610 25.62 11.17 -6.30
CA LYS A 610 26.82 10.89 -7.11
C LYS A 610 28.06 10.91 -6.21
N TRP A 611 28.73 9.77 -6.09
CA TRP A 611 29.84 9.58 -5.16
C TRP A 611 31.20 9.77 -5.81
N ILE A 612 31.38 9.21 -7.02
CA ILE A 612 32.65 9.25 -7.75
C ILE A 612 32.40 9.55 -9.23
N ASP A 613 33.02 10.63 -9.73
CA ASP A 613 33.01 11.14 -11.11
C ASP A 613 34.46 11.18 -11.63
N ARG A 614 34.71 10.54 -12.77
CA ARG A 614 36.03 10.22 -13.37
C ARG A 614 36.05 10.52 -14.88
N ASP A 615 37.24 10.56 -15.48
CA ASP A 615 37.38 10.72 -16.95
C ASP A 615 37.30 9.40 -17.74
N HIS A 616 37.21 8.27 -17.04
CA HIS A 616 36.91 6.93 -17.56
C HIS A 616 35.77 6.31 -16.75
N SER A 617 35.05 5.33 -17.32
CA SER A 617 34.02 4.57 -16.60
C SER A 617 34.55 4.06 -15.27
N ILE A 618 33.85 4.36 -14.18
CA ILE A 618 34.18 3.85 -12.86
C ILE A 618 33.10 2.87 -12.37
N ILE A 619 33.54 1.64 -12.13
CA ILE A 619 32.72 0.49 -11.77
C ILE A 619 33.33 -0.23 -10.56
N ASP A 620 32.64 -1.27 -10.10
CA ASP A 620 33.12 -2.29 -9.16
C ASP A 620 33.94 -1.68 -8.02
N THR A 621 33.24 -1.03 -7.09
CA THR A 621 33.87 -0.42 -5.92
C THR A 621 33.67 -1.31 -4.72
N THR A 622 34.71 -1.45 -3.91
CA THR A 622 34.68 -2.11 -2.59
C THR A 622 35.20 -1.20 -1.48
N VAL A 623 34.72 -1.34 -0.25
CA VAL A 623 35.09 -0.47 0.90
C VAL A 623 35.34 -1.25 2.18
N ILE A 624 36.48 -0.98 2.84
CA ILE A 624 36.81 -1.54 4.16
C ILE A 624 37.20 -0.45 5.17
N LYS A 625 36.76 -0.61 6.43
CA LYS A 625 37.08 0.32 7.54
C LYS A 625 38.22 -0.22 8.41
N ILE A 626 39.32 0.52 8.50
CA ILE A 626 40.51 0.16 9.27
C ILE A 626 40.86 1.32 10.23
N GLY A 627 40.56 1.13 11.52
CA GLY A 627 40.68 2.20 12.52
C GLY A 627 39.72 3.35 12.19
N ASP A 628 40.23 4.58 12.14
CA ASP A 628 39.47 5.77 11.77
C ASP A 628 39.34 5.99 10.25
N TRP A 629 40.04 5.18 9.43
CA TRP A 629 40.07 5.33 7.98
C TRP A 629 39.15 4.34 7.28
N TYR A 630 38.51 4.81 6.21
CA TYR A 630 37.92 3.99 5.16
C TYR A 630 38.91 3.91 4.00
N TYR A 631 39.05 2.72 3.44
CA TYR A 631 39.78 2.45 2.20
C TYR A 631 38.77 1.96 1.18
N ARG A 632 38.87 2.43 -0.06
CA ARG A 632 38.09 1.89 -1.18
C ARG A 632 39.00 1.46 -2.32
N ALA A 633 38.61 0.41 -3.04
CA ALA A 633 39.22 0.03 -4.30
C ALA A 633 38.15 0.06 -5.40
N SER A 634 38.48 0.61 -6.57
CA SER A 634 37.54 0.74 -7.68
C SER A 634 38.20 0.39 -9.02
N GLY A 635 37.40 -0.08 -9.98
CA GLY A 635 37.81 -0.21 -11.38
C GLY A 635 37.61 1.11 -12.14
N ASP A 636 38.70 1.81 -12.49
CA ASP A 636 38.68 3.11 -13.19
C ASP A 636 39.65 3.15 -14.40
N GLY A 637 39.81 2.00 -15.07
CA GLY A 637 40.90 1.74 -16.01
C GLY A 637 42.20 1.29 -15.33
N GLN A 638 42.31 1.47 -14.02
CA GLN A 638 43.20 0.73 -13.12
C GLN A 638 42.36 -0.02 -12.06
N ILE A 639 43.01 -0.79 -11.18
CA ILE A 639 42.43 -1.10 -9.86
C ILE A 639 43.05 -0.12 -8.89
N THR A 640 42.29 0.92 -8.52
CA THR A 640 42.77 2.11 -7.82
C THR A 640 42.32 2.09 -6.38
N ILE A 641 43.27 2.24 -5.44
CA ILE A 641 43.02 2.24 -3.99
C ILE A 641 43.10 3.67 -3.46
N GLU A 642 42.05 4.11 -2.78
CA GLU A 642 41.93 5.42 -2.14
C GLU A 642 41.60 5.29 -0.65
N LYS A 643 41.83 6.37 0.12
CA LYS A 643 41.44 6.45 1.54
C LYS A 643 40.84 7.80 1.94
N SER A 644 39.96 7.78 2.94
CA SER A 644 39.35 8.96 3.59
C SER A 644 38.91 8.60 5.02
N LYS A 645 38.82 9.56 5.94
CA LYS A 645 38.08 9.42 7.21
C LYS A 645 36.59 9.74 7.06
N ASN A 646 36.23 10.50 6.02
CA ASN A 646 34.85 10.81 5.68
C ASN A 646 34.36 9.88 4.56
N LEU A 647 33.63 8.84 4.95
CA LEU A 647 32.97 7.88 4.04
C LEU A 647 32.09 8.58 2.98
N TYR A 648 31.37 9.64 3.38
CA TYR A 648 30.41 10.36 2.54
C TYR A 648 31.05 11.44 1.64
N ALA A 649 32.38 11.62 1.66
CA ALA A 649 33.03 12.56 0.78
C ALA A 649 32.82 12.16 -0.69
N THR A 650 32.31 13.06 -1.52
CA THR A 650 32.20 12.86 -2.96
C THR A 650 33.53 13.19 -3.64
N THR A 651 33.75 12.67 -4.86
CA THR A 651 34.98 12.88 -5.63
C THR A 651 34.65 13.17 -7.08
N THR A 652 34.95 14.39 -7.54
CA THR A 652 34.90 14.75 -8.96
C THR A 652 36.32 15.09 -9.41
N SER A 653 37.04 14.10 -9.92
CA SER A 653 38.41 14.30 -10.41
C SER A 653 38.78 13.22 -11.42
N ALA A 654 39.37 13.65 -12.55
CA ALA A 654 39.70 12.80 -13.69
C ALA A 654 40.32 11.46 -13.27
N THR A 655 41.34 11.52 -12.40
CA THR A 655 41.96 10.38 -11.73
C THR A 655 41.90 10.56 -10.20
N ALA A 656 42.19 9.50 -9.45
CA ALA A 656 42.25 9.56 -7.98
C ALA A 656 43.14 10.71 -7.47
N PRO A 657 42.59 11.68 -6.70
CA PRO A 657 43.30 12.90 -6.36
C PRO A 657 44.45 12.63 -5.39
N ALA A 658 45.49 13.46 -5.49
CA ALA A 658 46.54 13.50 -4.49
C ALA A 658 45.97 13.92 -3.12
N TYR A 659 46.63 13.51 -2.04
CA TYR A 659 46.21 13.84 -0.67
C TYR A 659 46.08 15.37 -0.43
N VAL A 660 44.93 15.79 0.07
CA VAL A 660 44.62 17.18 0.47
C VAL A 660 44.34 17.27 1.98
N SER A 661 43.46 16.41 2.50
CA SER A 661 43.11 16.32 3.92
C SER A 661 42.57 14.94 4.26
N ASP A 662 42.49 14.61 5.55
CA ASP A 662 41.92 13.36 6.05
C ASP A 662 40.44 13.14 5.63
N ASP A 663 39.66 14.22 5.50
CA ASP A 663 38.21 14.17 5.21
C ASP A 663 37.87 14.18 3.70
N GLN A 664 38.86 13.93 2.85
CA GLN A 664 38.71 13.79 1.40
C GLN A 664 39.31 12.45 0.96
N TRP A 665 38.72 11.87 -0.09
CA TRP A 665 39.34 10.72 -0.74
C TRP A 665 40.68 11.11 -1.35
N SER A 666 41.66 10.23 -1.20
CA SER A 666 43.02 10.44 -1.65
C SER A 666 43.67 9.14 -2.10
N LEU A 667 44.41 9.20 -3.21
CA LEU A 667 45.13 8.06 -3.77
C LEU A 667 46.13 7.46 -2.77
N VAL A 668 46.05 6.15 -2.57
CA VAL A 668 47.09 5.32 -1.96
C VAL A 668 48.01 4.78 -3.06
N GLY A 669 47.44 4.15 -4.08
CA GLY A 669 48.15 3.61 -5.24
C GLY A 669 47.22 2.79 -6.13
N THR A 670 47.74 2.22 -7.20
CA THR A 670 47.03 1.21 -8.01
C THR A 670 47.73 -0.14 -7.88
N LEU A 671 47.05 -1.26 -8.12
CA LEU A 671 47.71 -2.57 -8.08
C LEU A 671 48.91 -2.64 -9.04
N SER A 672 48.76 -2.06 -10.23
CA SER A 672 49.83 -1.86 -11.21
C SER A 672 51.04 -1.11 -10.63
N SER A 673 50.83 0.00 -9.90
CA SER A 673 51.94 0.76 -9.30
C SER A 673 52.55 0.09 -8.07
N ILE A 674 51.74 -0.59 -7.25
CA ILE A 674 52.16 -1.26 -6.00
C ILE A 674 53.09 -2.45 -6.30
N PHE A 675 52.77 -3.23 -7.34
CA PHE A 675 53.56 -4.39 -7.77
C PHE A 675 54.56 -4.08 -8.90
N GLY A 676 54.41 -2.96 -9.60
CA GLY A 676 55.21 -2.63 -10.77
C GLY A 676 54.89 -3.48 -12.01
N ASP A 677 53.68 -4.04 -12.08
CA ASP A 677 53.24 -4.94 -13.15
C ASP A 677 51.98 -4.37 -13.86
N PRO A 678 52.07 -3.95 -15.13
CA PRO A 678 50.93 -3.38 -15.86
C PRO A 678 49.80 -4.39 -16.13
N ASN A 679 50.02 -5.69 -15.90
CA ASN A 679 48.97 -6.69 -15.99
C ASN A 679 47.95 -6.59 -14.83
N PHE A 680 48.28 -5.90 -13.72
CA PHE A 680 47.36 -5.65 -12.62
C PHE A 680 46.66 -4.29 -12.77
N SER A 681 46.02 -4.10 -13.93
CA SER A 681 45.28 -2.88 -14.30
C SER A 681 43.87 -3.23 -14.77
N GLY A 682 43.02 -2.19 -14.94
CA GLY A 682 41.64 -2.31 -15.39
C GLY A 682 41.49 -2.88 -16.80
N ALA A 683 42.58 -3.02 -17.55
CA ALA A 683 42.60 -3.68 -18.85
C ALA A 683 42.58 -5.23 -18.76
N ARG A 684 42.64 -5.80 -17.54
CA ARG A 684 42.64 -7.25 -17.29
C ARG A 684 41.90 -7.69 -16.03
N LEU A 685 41.83 -6.81 -15.04
CA LEU A 685 41.19 -7.04 -13.76
C LEU A 685 39.99 -6.10 -13.61
N GLU A 686 38.87 -6.62 -13.10
CA GLU A 686 37.70 -5.86 -12.64
C GLU A 686 37.30 -6.37 -11.25
N GLY A 687 36.12 -6.04 -10.73
CA GLY A 687 35.57 -6.65 -9.51
C GLY A 687 36.48 -6.69 -8.27
N PRO A 688 37.18 -5.60 -7.87
CA PRO A 688 37.95 -5.59 -6.64
C PRO A 688 37.03 -5.86 -5.44
N GLU A 689 37.40 -6.79 -4.56
CA GLU A 689 36.66 -7.07 -3.31
C GLU A 689 37.62 -7.18 -2.11
N PHE A 690 37.37 -6.40 -1.06
CA PHE A 690 38.11 -6.42 0.19
C PHE A 690 37.48 -7.37 1.22
N PHE A 691 38.32 -8.13 1.92
CA PHE A 691 37.91 -8.79 3.16
C PHE A 691 39.06 -8.84 4.18
N GLU A 692 38.72 -9.18 5.41
CA GLU A 692 39.68 -9.40 6.49
C GLU A 692 39.72 -10.89 6.87
N TYR A 693 40.94 -11.42 7.05
CA TYR A 693 41.13 -12.77 7.57
C TYR A 693 40.86 -12.81 9.08
N ASN A 694 40.25 -13.90 9.56
CA ASN A 694 40.03 -14.19 10.99
C ASN A 694 41.35 -14.15 11.79
N ASP A 695 41.24 -14.04 13.12
CA ASP A 695 42.39 -13.89 14.00
C ASP A 695 43.35 -15.11 14.00
N ASP A 696 42.83 -16.31 13.72
CA ASP A 696 43.55 -17.58 13.70
C ASP A 696 44.27 -17.88 12.38
N ASP A 697 43.86 -17.26 11.27
CA ASP A 697 44.52 -17.38 9.95
C ASP A 697 45.73 -16.45 9.77
N ARG A 698 46.02 -15.63 10.77
CA ARG A 698 47.10 -14.62 10.73
C ARG A 698 48.43 -15.21 11.18
N ASN A 699 49.50 -14.84 10.47
CA ASN A 699 50.89 -15.23 10.83
C ASN A 699 51.30 -14.81 12.25
N ALA A 700 50.67 -13.77 12.80
CA ALA A 700 50.75 -13.38 14.20
C ALA A 700 49.43 -12.72 14.63
N PRO A 701 48.90 -12.97 15.85
CA PRO A 701 47.60 -12.44 16.28
C PRO A 701 47.48 -10.91 16.21
N ASP A 702 48.56 -10.20 16.56
CA ASP A 702 48.62 -8.74 16.54
C ASP A 702 48.78 -8.14 15.12
N GLN A 703 49.05 -8.97 14.10
CA GLN A 703 49.24 -8.53 12.72
C GLN A 703 47.98 -8.86 11.88
N ARG A 704 47.10 -7.87 11.73
CA ARG A 704 45.94 -7.96 10.83
C ARG A 704 46.38 -8.26 9.39
N LEU A 705 45.56 -9.05 8.71
CA LEU A 705 45.77 -9.50 7.33
C LEU A 705 44.49 -9.27 6.54
N TRP A 706 44.62 -8.61 5.39
CA TRP A 706 43.51 -8.29 4.49
C TRP A 706 43.71 -8.96 3.15
N GLY A 707 42.62 -9.45 2.57
CA GLY A 707 42.54 -9.89 1.19
C GLY A 707 42.00 -8.78 0.31
N LEU A 708 42.49 -8.72 -0.93
CA LEU A 708 41.86 -7.99 -2.03
C LEU A 708 41.79 -8.95 -3.22
N LEU A 709 40.60 -9.38 -3.58
CA LEU A 709 40.38 -10.15 -4.81
C LEU A 709 40.18 -9.17 -5.97
N ALA A 710 40.51 -9.56 -7.21
CA ALA A 710 40.12 -8.86 -8.43
C ALA A 710 39.89 -9.85 -9.58
N ASP A 711 38.81 -9.70 -10.33
CA ASP A 711 38.34 -10.67 -11.32
C ASP A 711 39.13 -10.61 -12.63
N GLU A 712 39.82 -11.68 -13.01
CA GLU A 712 40.66 -11.76 -14.21
C GLU A 712 39.80 -12.04 -15.46
N TYR A 713 38.93 -11.09 -15.80
CA TYR A 713 37.95 -11.20 -16.88
C TYR A 713 38.60 -11.42 -18.25
N TRP A 714 39.74 -10.78 -18.52
CA TRP A 714 40.43 -10.82 -19.82
C TRP A 714 40.85 -12.23 -20.26
N ASN A 715 41.40 -13.02 -19.33
CA ASN A 715 41.76 -14.42 -19.59
C ASN A 715 40.59 -15.38 -19.28
N GLY A 716 39.45 -14.87 -18.81
CA GLY A 716 38.32 -15.68 -18.36
C GLY A 716 38.63 -16.55 -17.13
N SER A 717 39.71 -16.27 -16.40
CA SER A 717 40.26 -17.12 -15.33
C SER A 717 39.53 -17.00 -14.00
N GLY A 718 38.62 -16.04 -13.87
CA GLY A 718 37.97 -15.70 -12.59
C GLY A 718 38.94 -15.03 -11.64
N TYR A 719 38.64 -15.07 -10.34
CA TYR A 719 39.35 -14.27 -9.35
C TYR A 719 40.89 -14.44 -9.29
N PHE A 720 41.55 -13.31 -9.10
CA PHE A 720 42.98 -13.13 -8.83
C PHE A 720 43.16 -12.57 -7.41
N PRO A 721 43.78 -13.30 -6.48
CA PRO A 721 43.88 -12.87 -5.09
C PRO A 721 45.18 -12.13 -4.78
N PHE A 722 45.05 -11.04 -4.04
CA PHE A 722 46.14 -10.31 -3.40
C PHE A 722 45.91 -10.31 -1.88
N ARG A 723 46.99 -10.15 -1.10
CA ARG A 723 46.92 -9.97 0.36
C ARG A 723 47.82 -8.83 0.80
N THR A 724 47.51 -8.22 1.93
CA THR A 724 48.36 -7.22 2.57
C THR A 724 48.26 -7.21 4.08
N THR A 725 49.35 -6.85 4.75
CA THR A 725 49.37 -6.51 6.19
C THR A 725 49.36 -4.99 6.44
N ASP A 726 49.23 -4.19 5.38
CA ASP A 726 49.03 -2.74 5.43
C ASP A 726 48.36 -2.26 4.13
N VAL A 727 47.06 -1.95 4.17
CA VAL A 727 46.31 -1.43 3.01
C VAL A 727 46.81 -0.04 2.58
N ALA A 728 47.48 0.71 3.47
CA ALA A 728 48.06 2.01 3.14
C ALA A 728 49.44 1.92 2.45
N ALA A 729 50.04 0.72 2.36
CA ALA A 729 51.34 0.54 1.72
C ALA A 729 51.24 0.75 0.20
N THR A 730 52.20 1.49 -0.35
CA THR A 730 52.23 1.88 -1.78
C THR A 730 53.16 0.99 -2.62
N ASN A 731 53.65 -0.11 -2.04
CA ASN A 731 54.62 -1.04 -2.63
C ASN A 731 54.50 -2.45 -2.03
N ALA A 732 55.04 -3.45 -2.73
CA ALA A 732 55.43 -4.74 -2.14
C ALA A 732 56.77 -4.60 -1.36
N PRO A 733 57.06 -5.39 -0.30
CA PRO A 733 56.38 -6.63 0.12
C PRO A 733 55.26 -6.57 1.20
N PRO A 734 54.78 -5.42 1.72
CA PRO A 734 53.52 -5.42 2.48
C PRO A 734 52.36 -6.05 1.72
N TRP A 735 52.26 -5.74 0.42
CA TRP A 735 51.38 -6.39 -0.54
C TRP A 735 52.02 -7.64 -1.17
N VAL A 736 51.22 -8.70 -1.33
CA VAL A 736 51.60 -10.00 -1.89
C VAL A 736 50.58 -10.45 -2.93
N ASN A 737 51.07 -10.91 -4.09
CA ASN A 737 50.28 -11.67 -5.07
C ASN A 737 50.12 -13.10 -4.55
N ALA A 738 48.87 -13.53 -4.31
CA ALA A 738 48.52 -14.81 -3.69
C ALA A 738 47.96 -15.84 -4.69
N LYS A 739 48.03 -15.60 -6.01
CA LYS A 739 47.44 -16.48 -7.06
C LYS A 739 47.96 -17.93 -7.03
N SER A 740 49.15 -18.17 -6.47
CA SER A 740 49.72 -19.52 -6.32
C SER A 740 49.45 -20.19 -4.96
N SER A 741 48.93 -19.46 -3.97
CA SER A 741 48.63 -19.98 -2.62
C SER A 741 47.14 -20.14 -2.35
N VAL A 742 46.26 -19.41 -3.04
CA VAL A 742 44.80 -19.57 -2.93
C VAL A 742 44.29 -20.59 -3.95
N ASN A 743 43.45 -21.51 -3.49
CA ASN A 743 42.74 -22.49 -4.30
C ASN A 743 41.24 -22.18 -4.29
N PHE A 744 40.71 -21.70 -5.42
CA PHE A 744 39.29 -21.35 -5.57
C PHE A 744 38.34 -22.53 -5.86
N GLY A 745 38.80 -23.78 -5.74
CA GLY A 745 37.93 -24.94 -6.00
C GLY A 745 37.71 -25.21 -7.49
N ALA A 746 36.56 -25.80 -7.84
CA ALA A 746 36.29 -26.29 -9.21
C ALA A 746 35.37 -25.37 -10.01
N LEU A 747 34.35 -24.75 -9.37
CA LEU A 747 33.51 -23.76 -10.03
C LEU A 747 34.24 -22.42 -10.11
N LYS A 748 34.24 -21.81 -11.30
CA LYS A 748 34.75 -20.46 -11.52
C LYS A 748 34.04 -19.47 -10.57
N LYS A 749 34.81 -18.66 -9.85
CA LYS A 749 34.32 -17.49 -9.12
C LYS A 749 34.60 -16.22 -9.94
N ARG A 750 33.54 -15.47 -10.20
CA ARG A 750 33.52 -14.07 -10.67
C ARG A 750 33.23 -13.16 -9.46
N HIS A 751 33.18 -11.85 -9.71
CA HIS A 751 32.85 -10.80 -8.74
C HIS A 751 31.77 -11.22 -7.70
N GLY A 752 32.07 -11.03 -6.41
CA GLY A 752 31.20 -11.30 -5.25
C GLY A 752 32.00 -11.35 -3.93
N THR A 753 31.31 -11.56 -2.80
CA THR A 753 31.85 -11.28 -1.45
C THR A 753 32.25 -12.47 -0.59
N ILE A 754 33.35 -12.29 0.14
CA ILE A 754 33.78 -13.16 1.25
C ILE A 754 33.34 -12.57 2.60
N LEU A 755 32.47 -13.31 3.30
CA LEU A 755 31.99 -12.99 4.64
C LEU A 755 32.60 -13.94 5.69
N PRO A 756 33.29 -13.43 6.73
CA PRO A 756 33.65 -14.21 7.90
C PRO A 756 32.41 -14.73 8.66
N ILE A 757 32.43 -16.02 8.98
CA ILE A 757 31.37 -16.75 9.67
C ILE A 757 31.90 -17.57 10.83
N THR A 758 30.99 -17.96 11.72
CA THR A 758 31.27 -18.91 12.80
C THR A 758 31.34 -20.34 12.27
N ARG A 759 32.05 -21.23 12.98
CA ARG A 759 32.01 -22.66 12.72
C ARG A 759 30.59 -23.26 12.71
N GLY A 760 29.68 -22.74 13.54
CA GLY A 760 28.29 -23.21 13.59
C GLY A 760 27.48 -22.84 12.34
N GLU A 761 27.68 -21.63 11.82
CA GLU A 761 27.09 -21.18 10.55
C GLU A 761 27.68 -21.95 9.37
N LEU A 762 28.99 -22.22 9.37
CA LEU A 762 29.66 -23.04 8.35
C LEU A 762 29.02 -24.43 8.27
N ASP A 763 28.87 -25.10 9.41
CA ASP A 763 28.28 -26.44 9.50
C ASP A 763 26.81 -26.42 9.04
N ALA A 764 26.05 -25.36 9.37
CA ALA A 764 24.67 -25.18 8.94
C ALA A 764 24.55 -24.98 7.41
N VAL A 765 25.36 -24.10 6.83
CA VAL A 765 25.40 -23.87 5.37
C VAL A 765 25.83 -25.13 4.64
N LYS A 766 26.88 -25.83 5.09
CA LYS A 766 27.32 -27.12 4.51
C LYS A 766 26.21 -28.17 4.58
N ALA A 767 25.48 -28.27 5.69
CA ALA A 767 24.38 -29.22 5.85
C ALA A 767 23.18 -28.93 4.94
N ALA A 768 22.78 -27.65 4.83
CA ALA A 768 21.66 -27.23 4.00
C ALA A 768 21.96 -27.36 2.50
N THR A 769 23.13 -26.89 2.07
CA THR A 769 23.54 -26.91 0.65
C THR A 769 23.80 -28.31 0.08
N ALA A 770 24.04 -29.30 0.94
CA ALA A 770 24.15 -30.71 0.56
C ALA A 770 22.85 -31.32 -0.01
N GLN A 771 21.69 -30.68 0.21
CA GLN A 771 20.43 -31.07 -0.41
C GLN A 771 20.19 -30.34 -1.75
N PRO A 772 19.60 -31.00 -2.76
CA PRO A 772 19.20 -30.35 -4.00
C PRO A 772 17.89 -29.55 -3.80
N GLY A 773 17.96 -28.23 -3.95
CA GLY A 773 16.83 -27.28 -3.82
C GLY A 773 17.35 -25.84 -3.66
N LEU A 774 16.53 -24.81 -3.78
CA LEU A 774 16.96 -23.46 -3.37
C LEU A 774 16.94 -23.32 -1.84
N LEU A 775 17.68 -22.37 -1.30
CA LEU A 775 17.67 -22.01 0.13
C LEU A 775 16.60 -20.97 0.49
N VAL A 776 15.54 -20.90 -0.31
CA VAL A 776 14.43 -19.95 -0.14
C VAL A 776 13.34 -20.58 0.71
N ASP A 777 12.85 -19.82 1.69
CA ASP A 777 11.72 -20.14 2.56
C ASP A 777 10.55 -19.18 2.24
N ASP A 778 9.63 -19.70 1.44
CA ASP A 778 8.39 -19.06 0.97
C ASP A 778 7.16 -19.47 1.80
N THR A 779 7.37 -20.28 2.85
CA THR A 779 6.31 -21.08 3.47
C THR A 779 5.76 -20.38 4.72
N PRO A 780 4.47 -19.99 4.74
CA PRO A 780 3.90 -19.34 5.92
C PRO A 780 3.82 -20.26 7.15
N PRO A 781 3.94 -19.69 8.38
CA PRO A 781 3.79 -20.44 9.61
C PRO A 781 2.51 -21.28 9.69
N THR A 782 2.63 -22.51 10.19
CA THR A 782 1.45 -23.31 10.54
C THR A 782 0.81 -22.79 11.83
N VAL A 783 -0.53 -22.71 11.87
CA VAL A 783 -1.27 -22.23 13.05
C VAL A 783 -2.32 -23.25 13.50
N GLN A 784 -2.37 -23.47 14.81
CA GLN A 784 -3.33 -24.33 15.52
C GLN A 784 -4.04 -23.48 16.59
N VAL A 785 -5.36 -23.33 16.46
CA VAL A 785 -6.18 -22.62 17.44
C VAL A 785 -7.02 -23.62 18.23
N SER A 786 -6.99 -23.49 19.56
CA SER A 786 -7.80 -24.29 20.48
C SER A 786 -8.62 -23.38 21.38
N ILE A 787 -9.92 -23.66 21.50
CA ILE A 787 -10.87 -22.86 22.28
C ILE A 787 -11.44 -23.74 23.39
N ASP A 788 -11.26 -23.32 24.65
CA ASP A 788 -11.93 -23.92 25.80
C ASP A 788 -13.23 -23.14 26.10
N PRO A 789 -14.41 -23.70 25.77
CA PRO A 789 -15.69 -23.05 25.98
C PRO A 789 -16.10 -22.97 27.46
N VAL A 790 -15.46 -23.72 28.36
CA VAL A 790 -15.76 -23.76 29.80
C VAL A 790 -14.90 -22.77 30.56
N ALA A 791 -13.60 -22.70 30.24
CA ALA A 791 -12.68 -21.70 30.79
C ALA A 791 -12.86 -20.31 30.16
N ARG A 792 -13.52 -20.22 28.98
CA ARG A 792 -13.58 -19.03 28.13
C ARG A 792 -12.19 -18.50 27.78
N THR A 793 -11.33 -19.40 27.32
CA THR A 793 -9.99 -19.07 26.85
C THR A 793 -9.69 -19.69 25.51
N ALA A 794 -8.99 -18.97 24.64
CA ALA A 794 -8.40 -19.51 23.42
C ALA A 794 -6.88 -19.51 23.51
N THR A 795 -6.25 -20.53 22.93
CA THR A 795 -4.80 -20.63 22.78
C THR A 795 -4.45 -20.75 21.31
N ILE A 796 -3.51 -19.92 20.87
CA ILE A 796 -2.88 -19.98 19.56
C ILE A 796 -1.54 -20.68 19.76
N ALA A 797 -1.29 -21.74 18.98
CA ALA A 797 0.01 -22.38 18.86
C ALA A 797 0.43 -22.28 17.40
N SER A 798 1.64 -21.79 17.15
CA SER A 798 2.20 -21.66 15.82
C SER A 798 3.55 -22.37 15.75
N ASN A 799 3.85 -22.92 14.58
CA ASN A 799 5.15 -23.50 14.29
C ASN A 799 5.52 -23.17 12.85
N ASP A 800 6.77 -22.76 12.67
CA ASP A 800 7.40 -22.75 11.36
C ASP A 800 8.68 -23.61 11.41
N THR A 801 9.04 -24.22 10.28
CA THR A 801 10.18 -25.13 10.15
C THR A 801 11.35 -24.58 9.33
N GLY A 802 11.16 -23.44 8.66
CA GLY A 802 12.22 -22.70 7.98
C GLY A 802 12.79 -21.65 8.92
N SER A 803 12.53 -20.38 8.63
CA SER A 803 13.04 -19.23 9.37
C SER A 803 12.54 -19.15 10.82
N GLY A 804 11.40 -19.76 11.14
CA GLY A 804 10.79 -19.78 12.46
C GLY A 804 9.87 -18.59 12.73
N VAL A 805 8.93 -18.75 13.66
CA VAL A 805 7.94 -17.73 13.98
C VAL A 805 8.59 -16.47 14.57
N ALA A 806 8.29 -15.31 14.01
CA ALA A 806 8.57 -14.01 14.60
C ALA A 806 7.45 -13.59 15.56
N SER A 807 6.23 -13.39 15.07
CA SER A 807 5.13 -12.84 15.87
C SER A 807 3.85 -13.65 15.76
N VAL A 808 3.04 -13.52 16.81
CA VAL A 808 1.68 -14.05 16.91
C VAL A 808 0.83 -12.92 17.47
N GLU A 809 -0.21 -12.54 16.74
CA GLU A 809 -1.16 -11.51 17.14
C GLU A 809 -2.60 -12.01 16.97
N TYR A 810 -3.52 -11.43 17.74
CA TYR A 810 -4.92 -11.80 17.75
C TYR A 810 -5.84 -10.57 17.73
N SER A 811 -7.08 -10.76 17.32
CA SER A 811 -8.16 -9.77 17.42
C SER A 811 -9.43 -10.50 17.87
N LEU A 812 -10.26 -9.84 18.68
CA LEU A 812 -11.58 -10.32 19.05
C LEU A 812 -12.64 -9.48 18.33
N ASP A 813 -13.59 -10.11 17.66
CA ASP A 813 -14.74 -9.47 17.01
C ASP A 813 -14.42 -8.34 16.00
N GLY A 814 -13.17 -8.28 15.51
CA GLY A 814 -12.68 -7.23 14.61
C GLY A 814 -12.11 -6.00 15.33
N ASP A 815 -11.93 -6.06 16.65
CA ASP A 815 -11.22 -5.03 17.44
C ASP A 815 -9.73 -4.95 17.07
N THR A 816 -9.02 -4.00 17.69
CA THR A 816 -7.58 -3.77 17.50
C THR A 816 -6.75 -5.05 17.69
N TRP A 817 -5.77 -5.26 16.82
CA TRP A 817 -4.82 -6.36 16.91
C TRP A 817 -3.90 -6.22 18.14
N GLU A 818 -3.78 -7.30 18.93
CA GLU A 818 -2.95 -7.39 20.12
C GLU A 818 -1.94 -8.54 20.02
N TYR A 819 -0.77 -8.40 20.67
CA TYR A 819 0.24 -9.45 20.72
C TYR A 819 -0.18 -10.62 21.62
N TYR A 820 -0.12 -11.83 21.07
CA TYR A 820 -0.41 -13.05 21.80
C TYR A 820 0.76 -13.42 22.72
N THR A 821 0.57 -13.20 24.02
CA THR A 821 1.55 -13.50 25.08
C THR A 821 1.11 -14.67 25.99
N GLY A 822 -0.05 -15.24 25.73
CA GLY A 822 -0.68 -16.31 26.52
C GLY A 822 -2.16 -16.48 26.16
N PRO A 823 -2.90 -17.36 26.88
CA PRO A 823 -4.30 -17.65 26.57
C PRO A 823 -5.19 -16.39 26.56
N VAL A 824 -5.88 -16.16 25.44
CA VAL A 824 -6.81 -15.04 25.24
C VAL A 824 -8.12 -15.31 25.98
N VAL A 825 -8.61 -14.36 26.76
CA VAL A 825 -9.90 -14.49 27.47
C VAL A 825 -11.05 -14.08 26.54
N LEU A 826 -12.07 -14.93 26.44
CA LEU A 826 -13.25 -14.72 25.58
C LEU A 826 -14.44 -14.18 26.38
N GLY A 827 -15.27 -13.34 25.74
CA GLY A 827 -16.54 -12.87 26.33
C GLY A 827 -17.57 -13.99 26.54
N ASP A 828 -18.69 -13.68 27.19
CA ASP A 828 -19.79 -14.65 27.41
C ASP A 828 -20.67 -14.87 26.15
N ASP A 829 -20.68 -13.91 25.22
CA ASP A 829 -21.50 -13.93 23.99
C ASP A 829 -20.83 -14.71 22.83
N THR A 830 -21.53 -14.84 21.71
CA THR A 830 -20.96 -15.35 20.45
C THR A 830 -20.04 -14.31 19.83
N GLY A 831 -18.86 -14.71 19.37
CA GLY A 831 -17.91 -13.82 18.71
C GLY A 831 -16.91 -14.57 17.84
N THR A 832 -15.90 -13.85 17.35
CA THR A 832 -14.84 -14.34 16.48
C THR A 832 -13.47 -14.04 17.07
N LEU A 833 -12.56 -15.02 17.02
CA LEU A 833 -11.14 -14.82 17.26
C LEU A 833 -10.41 -14.79 15.92
N GLY A 834 -9.86 -13.65 15.53
CA GLY A 834 -8.90 -13.53 14.45
C GLY A 834 -7.47 -13.75 14.95
N TRP A 835 -6.60 -14.28 14.09
CA TRP A 835 -5.16 -14.36 14.31
C TRP A 835 -4.38 -13.95 13.06
N ARG A 836 -3.16 -13.46 13.29
CA ARG A 836 -2.11 -13.33 12.27
C ARG A 836 -0.78 -13.75 12.88
N VAL A 837 -0.02 -14.51 12.12
CA VAL A 837 1.28 -15.07 12.50
C VAL A 837 2.26 -14.79 11.39
N VAL A 838 3.43 -14.26 11.75
CA VAL A 838 4.49 -13.88 10.79
C VAL A 838 5.77 -14.62 11.17
N ASP A 839 6.50 -15.13 10.19
CA ASP A 839 7.85 -15.69 10.38
C ASP A 839 8.93 -14.59 10.39
N ARG A 840 10.22 -14.97 10.39
CA ARG A 840 11.34 -14.01 10.40
C ARG A 840 11.67 -13.41 9.04
N LEU A 841 11.07 -13.92 7.97
CA LEU A 841 11.26 -13.46 6.59
C LEU A 841 10.08 -12.61 6.09
N GLY A 842 8.95 -12.64 6.80
CA GLY A 842 7.75 -11.87 6.50
C GLY A 842 6.58 -12.71 5.99
N ASN A 843 6.71 -14.04 5.85
CA ASN A 843 5.64 -14.93 5.40
C ASN A 843 4.51 -14.97 6.44
N GLN A 844 3.26 -14.84 6.00
CA GLN A 844 2.12 -14.61 6.90
C GLN A 844 1.04 -15.69 6.80
N ALA A 845 0.61 -16.17 7.96
CA ALA A 845 -0.57 -17.01 8.10
C ALA A 845 -1.61 -16.32 8.99
N SER A 846 -2.79 -16.07 8.43
CA SER A 846 -3.92 -15.45 9.14
C SER A 846 -5.18 -16.29 9.03
N GLY A 847 -6.14 -16.02 9.90
CA GLY A 847 -7.42 -16.70 9.90
C GLY A 847 -8.35 -16.23 11.01
N GLU A 848 -9.57 -16.74 10.98
CA GLU A 848 -10.61 -16.42 11.96
C GLU A 848 -11.35 -17.69 12.39
N GLN A 849 -11.72 -17.77 13.67
CA GLN A 849 -12.54 -18.85 14.21
C GLN A 849 -13.63 -18.28 15.11
N ALA A 850 -14.88 -18.56 14.75
CA ALA A 850 -16.04 -18.24 15.58
C ALA A 850 -16.06 -19.10 16.86
N PHE A 851 -16.36 -18.46 17.98
CA PHE A 851 -16.67 -19.12 19.25
C PHE A 851 -18.14 -18.95 19.62
N ALA A 852 -18.76 -20.01 20.11
CA ALA A 852 -20.13 -19.96 20.60
C ALA A 852 -20.21 -19.16 21.91
N GLY A 853 -21.29 -18.41 22.09
CA GLY A 853 -21.66 -17.84 23.38
C GLY A 853 -22.09 -18.92 24.36
N LEU A 854 -22.11 -18.57 25.64
CA LEU A 854 -22.52 -19.48 26.71
C LEU A 854 -24.02 -19.80 26.62
N GLU A 855 -24.36 -21.10 26.66
CA GLU A 855 -25.75 -21.52 26.76
C GLU A 855 -26.38 -21.00 28.06
N ALA A 856 -27.63 -20.51 27.98
CA ALA A 856 -28.38 -20.08 29.15
C ALA A 856 -28.98 -21.28 29.90
N LEU A 857 -28.88 -21.28 31.23
CA LEU A 857 -29.55 -22.28 32.07
C LEU A 857 -31.08 -22.25 31.86
N SER A 858 -31.67 -23.38 31.49
CA SER A 858 -33.12 -23.47 31.29
C SER A 858 -33.82 -23.88 32.58
N GLY A 859 -34.73 -23.05 33.09
CA GLY A 859 -35.48 -23.33 34.31
C GLY A 859 -36.78 -22.53 34.42
N PRO A 860 -37.81 -23.05 35.12
CA PRO A 860 -39.07 -22.36 35.33
C PRO A 860 -38.93 -21.23 36.35
N ALA A 861 -39.91 -20.34 36.38
CA ALA A 861 -40.00 -19.32 37.42
C ALA A 861 -40.16 -19.95 38.82
N PRO A 862 -39.50 -19.40 39.86
CA PRO A 862 -39.64 -19.91 41.22
C PRO A 862 -41.06 -19.68 41.73
N ALA A 863 -41.62 -20.65 42.45
CA ALA A 863 -42.86 -20.47 43.18
C ALA A 863 -42.60 -19.84 44.56
N ILE A 864 -43.63 -19.22 45.16
CA ILE A 864 -43.57 -18.74 46.54
C ILE A 864 -44.47 -19.60 47.41
N ALA A 865 -43.88 -20.31 48.37
CA ALA A 865 -44.59 -20.99 49.44
C ALA A 865 -44.75 -20.07 50.67
N GLY A 866 -45.79 -20.31 51.46
CA GLY A 866 -46.11 -19.54 52.66
C GLY A 866 -47.28 -18.57 52.49
N SER A 867 -47.75 -18.00 53.60
CA SER A 867 -48.90 -17.09 53.61
C SER A 867 -48.48 -15.63 53.49
N ALA A 868 -49.06 -14.90 52.52
CA ALA A 868 -48.86 -13.46 52.35
C ALA A 868 -49.51 -12.66 53.50
N ARG A 869 -48.88 -12.68 54.68
CA ARG A 869 -49.35 -12.01 55.90
C ARG A 869 -48.18 -11.54 56.76
N VAL A 870 -48.24 -10.29 57.25
CA VAL A 870 -47.20 -9.73 58.13
C VAL A 870 -46.91 -10.65 59.32
N GLY A 871 -45.62 -10.95 59.53
CA GLY A 871 -45.11 -11.85 60.56
C GLY A 871 -44.85 -13.29 60.11
N SER A 872 -45.46 -13.74 59.01
CA SER A 872 -45.19 -15.02 58.36
C SER A 872 -43.85 -15.00 57.60
N SER A 873 -43.31 -16.18 57.30
CA SER A 873 -42.25 -16.33 56.29
C SER A 873 -42.83 -16.73 54.95
N LEU A 874 -42.23 -16.22 53.88
CA LEU A 874 -42.32 -16.76 52.53
C LEU A 874 -41.03 -17.51 52.23
N THR A 875 -41.11 -18.54 51.39
CA THR A 875 -39.98 -19.34 50.95
C THR A 875 -40.02 -19.46 49.43
N ALA A 876 -38.90 -19.19 48.77
CA ALA A 876 -38.73 -19.39 47.35
C ALA A 876 -38.56 -20.88 47.07
N VAL A 877 -39.43 -21.44 46.24
CA VAL A 877 -39.38 -22.85 45.82
C VAL A 877 -38.89 -22.88 44.38
N LEU A 878 -37.68 -23.42 44.20
CA LEU A 878 -37.08 -23.67 42.90
C LEU A 878 -37.74 -24.88 42.23
N GLY A 879 -38.01 -24.76 40.92
CA GLY A 879 -38.18 -25.93 40.06
C GLY A 879 -36.83 -26.49 39.62
N ALA A 880 -36.84 -27.61 38.88
CA ALA A 880 -35.63 -28.16 38.27
C ALA A 880 -35.10 -27.22 37.18
N TRP A 881 -33.77 -27.03 37.14
CA TRP A 881 -33.06 -26.28 36.11
C TRP A 881 -32.15 -27.25 35.35
N SER A 882 -31.99 -27.04 34.04
CA SER A 882 -31.17 -27.85 33.14
C SER A 882 -30.14 -26.97 32.41
N PRO A 883 -28.84 -27.26 32.57
CA PRO A 883 -28.26 -28.08 33.63
C PRO A 883 -28.51 -27.48 35.02
N ALA A 884 -28.33 -28.27 36.08
CA ALA A 884 -28.51 -27.77 37.44
C ALA A 884 -27.45 -26.71 37.80
N PRO A 885 -27.83 -25.53 38.34
CA PRO A 885 -26.89 -24.50 38.76
C PRO A 885 -26.04 -24.99 39.94
N THR A 886 -24.78 -24.57 40.00
CA THR A 886 -23.89 -24.80 41.15
C THR A 886 -24.05 -23.73 42.23
N SER A 887 -24.53 -22.54 41.85
CA SER A 887 -24.86 -21.44 42.77
C SER A 887 -26.21 -20.84 42.45
N VAL A 888 -26.97 -20.47 43.49
CA VAL A 888 -28.27 -19.82 43.35
C VAL A 888 -28.39 -18.65 44.34
N THR A 889 -28.67 -17.46 43.83
CA THR A 889 -28.89 -16.25 44.63
C THR A 889 -30.34 -15.76 44.53
N TYR A 890 -30.82 -15.09 45.57
CA TYR A 890 -32.20 -14.59 45.66
C TYR A 890 -32.20 -13.08 45.86
N GLN A 891 -33.26 -12.42 45.40
CA GLN A 891 -33.58 -11.04 45.74
C GLN A 891 -35.09 -10.89 45.85
N TRP A 892 -35.59 -10.63 47.07
CA TRP A 892 -37.02 -10.38 47.28
C TRP A 892 -37.39 -8.95 46.86
N LEU A 893 -38.57 -8.82 46.27
CA LEU A 893 -39.09 -7.59 45.69
C LEU A 893 -40.40 -7.18 46.39
N ARG A 894 -40.57 -5.88 46.68
CA ARG A 894 -41.82 -5.28 47.17
C ARG A 894 -42.42 -4.42 46.08
N ALA A 895 -43.56 -4.83 45.53
CA ALA A 895 -44.18 -4.19 44.36
C ALA A 895 -43.17 -3.97 43.20
N GLY A 896 -42.43 -5.04 42.86
CA GLY A 896 -41.44 -5.04 41.77
C GLY A 896 -40.07 -4.44 42.11
N ARG A 897 -39.92 -3.69 43.21
CA ARG A 897 -38.63 -3.06 43.60
C ARG A 897 -37.85 -3.91 44.61
N PRO A 898 -36.51 -4.03 44.50
CA PRO A 898 -35.69 -4.76 45.48
C PRO A 898 -35.90 -4.31 46.92
N ILE A 899 -35.95 -5.28 47.83
CA ILE A 899 -35.92 -5.05 49.28
C ILE A 899 -34.46 -5.22 49.72
N ALA A 900 -33.84 -4.13 50.18
CA ALA A 900 -32.44 -4.14 50.63
C ALA A 900 -32.19 -5.22 51.70
N GLY A 901 -31.12 -6.01 51.52
CA GLY A 901 -30.72 -7.10 52.42
C GLY A 901 -31.60 -8.36 52.36
N ALA A 902 -32.67 -8.39 51.57
CA ALA A 902 -33.55 -9.55 51.46
C ALA A 902 -33.08 -10.53 50.37
N THR A 903 -31.93 -11.17 50.61
CA THR A 903 -31.23 -12.03 49.63
C THR A 903 -31.24 -13.53 49.97
N GLY A 904 -31.89 -13.93 51.06
CA GLY A 904 -32.04 -15.34 51.43
C GLY A 904 -33.19 -16.05 50.69
N GLY A 905 -33.12 -17.37 50.58
CA GLY A 905 -34.19 -18.21 50.00
C GLY A 905 -35.51 -18.19 50.77
N SER A 906 -35.57 -17.53 51.93
CA SER A 906 -36.81 -17.20 52.63
C SER A 906 -36.80 -15.75 53.11
N TYR A 907 -37.97 -15.11 53.09
CA TYR A 907 -38.18 -13.73 53.53
C TYR A 907 -39.29 -13.64 54.56
N ARG A 908 -38.98 -13.03 55.69
CA ARG A 908 -39.96 -12.79 56.75
C ARG A 908 -40.69 -11.47 56.51
N ILE A 909 -42.00 -11.56 56.26
CA ILE A 909 -42.85 -10.41 55.93
C ILE A 909 -42.89 -9.42 57.10
N VAL A 910 -42.48 -8.18 56.83
CA VAL A 910 -42.43 -7.06 57.78
C VAL A 910 -43.64 -6.13 57.62
N PRO A 911 -43.91 -5.21 58.57
CA PRO A 911 -45.06 -4.32 58.50
C PRO A 911 -45.12 -3.44 57.24
N ALA A 912 -43.97 -3.08 56.67
CA ALA A 912 -43.86 -2.28 55.44
C ALA A 912 -44.29 -3.02 54.15
N ASP A 913 -44.51 -4.34 54.21
CA ASP A 913 -45.06 -5.12 53.11
C ASP A 913 -46.59 -5.09 53.04
N ALA A 914 -47.27 -4.70 54.13
CA ALA A 914 -48.72 -4.73 54.21
C ALA A 914 -49.38 -3.93 53.08
N GLY A 915 -50.36 -4.53 52.39
CA GLY A 915 -51.01 -3.91 51.23
C GLY A 915 -50.20 -3.94 49.94
N ARG A 916 -48.96 -4.45 49.94
CA ARG A 916 -48.14 -4.67 48.73
C ARG A 916 -48.25 -6.13 48.28
N ARG A 917 -47.79 -6.42 47.06
CA ARG A 917 -47.45 -7.78 46.62
C ARG A 917 -45.94 -7.99 46.74
N LEU A 918 -45.52 -9.21 47.05
CA LEU A 918 -44.12 -9.61 47.08
C LEU A 918 -43.82 -10.57 45.93
N SER A 919 -42.61 -10.50 45.39
CA SER A 919 -42.08 -11.52 44.46
C SER A 919 -40.62 -11.80 44.81
N VAL A 920 -40.02 -12.83 44.21
CA VAL A 920 -38.59 -13.13 44.37
C VAL A 920 -37.97 -13.35 42.99
N THR A 921 -36.87 -12.66 42.72
CA THR A 921 -35.99 -12.96 41.59
C THR A 921 -34.93 -13.93 42.07
N VAL A 922 -34.68 -14.96 41.27
CA VAL A 922 -33.67 -15.98 41.52
C VAL A 922 -32.71 -16.01 40.33
N THR A 923 -31.41 -15.97 40.62
CA THR A 923 -30.34 -16.10 39.62
C THR A 923 -29.64 -17.44 39.86
N GLY A 924 -29.63 -18.31 38.85
CA GLY A 924 -28.82 -19.53 38.84
C GLY A 924 -27.57 -19.34 37.99
N SER A 925 -26.45 -19.88 38.45
CA SER A 925 -25.14 -19.80 37.79
C SER A 925 -24.43 -21.16 37.81
N ARG A 926 -23.66 -21.45 36.75
CA ARG A 926 -22.84 -22.65 36.57
C ARG A 926 -21.68 -22.29 35.63
N ALA A 927 -20.48 -22.80 35.87
CA ALA A 927 -19.35 -22.62 34.95
C ALA A 927 -19.67 -23.21 33.57
N GLY A 928 -19.27 -22.52 32.49
CA GLY A 928 -19.63 -22.87 31.11
C GLY A 928 -21.10 -22.58 30.72
N TYR A 929 -21.85 -21.79 31.50
CA TYR A 929 -23.25 -21.42 31.20
C TYR A 929 -23.58 -19.98 31.62
N ALA A 930 -24.38 -19.29 30.81
CA ALA A 930 -24.81 -17.93 31.07
C ALA A 930 -25.75 -17.86 32.29
N SER A 931 -25.46 -16.94 33.21
CA SER A 931 -26.20 -16.79 34.48
C SER A 931 -27.64 -16.32 34.23
N THR A 932 -28.59 -17.21 34.48
CA THR A 932 -29.99 -16.98 34.12
C THR A 932 -30.81 -16.47 35.30
N ARG A 933 -31.67 -15.48 35.05
CA ARG A 933 -32.62 -14.93 36.04
C ARG A 933 -34.06 -15.35 35.76
N ARG A 934 -34.80 -15.63 36.83
CA ARG A 934 -36.24 -15.89 36.81
C ARG A 934 -36.93 -15.23 38.00
N THR A 935 -38.05 -14.55 37.76
CA THR A 935 -38.83 -13.88 38.81
C THR A 935 -40.14 -14.60 39.03
N SER A 936 -40.50 -14.83 40.29
CA SER A 936 -41.76 -15.49 40.66
C SER A 936 -42.98 -14.68 40.21
N THR A 937 -44.12 -15.36 40.06
CA THR A 937 -45.40 -14.66 40.12
C THR A 937 -45.52 -13.90 41.46
N PRO A 938 -46.06 -12.66 41.48
CA PRO A 938 -46.26 -11.95 42.73
C PRO A 938 -47.31 -12.60 43.61
N THR A 939 -47.09 -12.62 44.93
CA THR A 939 -48.05 -13.11 45.92
C THR A 939 -49.40 -12.41 45.81
N ALA A 940 -50.43 -12.99 46.45
CA ALA A 940 -51.59 -12.21 46.88
C ALA A 940 -51.14 -10.98 47.71
N ILE A 941 -52.01 -9.96 47.78
CA ILE A 941 -51.76 -8.75 48.57
C ILE A 941 -51.51 -9.14 50.03
N VAL A 942 -50.40 -8.68 50.59
CA VAL A 942 -49.98 -9.01 51.96
C VAL A 942 -50.98 -8.47 52.96
N ALA A 943 -51.67 -9.39 53.64
CA ALA A 943 -52.65 -9.07 54.66
C ALA A 943 -51.95 -8.65 55.98
N PRO A 944 -52.59 -7.80 56.81
CA PRO A 944 -52.12 -7.53 58.17
C PRO A 944 -52.03 -8.81 59.01
N GLY A 945 -51.03 -8.86 59.89
CA GLY A 945 -50.85 -9.91 60.88
C GLY A 945 -52.03 -10.01 61.85
N ARG A 946 -52.23 -11.17 62.49
CA ARG A 946 -53.24 -11.34 63.55
C ARG A 946 -52.56 -11.44 64.90
N LEU A 947 -53.07 -10.70 65.89
CA LEU A 947 -52.60 -10.81 67.27
C LEU A 947 -53.24 -12.02 67.96
N THR A 948 -52.44 -12.84 68.63
CA THR A 948 -52.93 -13.86 69.55
C THR A 948 -53.58 -13.16 70.74
N THR A 949 -54.88 -13.40 70.97
CA THR A 949 -55.61 -12.66 72.01
C THR A 949 -55.28 -13.19 73.41
N GLY A 950 -54.68 -12.35 74.22
CA GLY A 950 -54.33 -12.67 75.61
C GLY A 950 -55.49 -12.48 76.58
N THR A 951 -55.17 -12.54 77.87
CA THR A 951 -56.13 -12.27 78.95
C THR A 951 -56.03 -10.82 79.42
N VAL A 952 -57.18 -10.27 79.84
CA VAL A 952 -57.29 -8.97 80.50
C VAL A 952 -57.98 -9.20 81.84
N GLN A 953 -57.26 -9.01 82.92
CA GLN A 953 -57.75 -9.17 84.29
C GLN A 953 -57.67 -7.84 85.04
N VAL A 954 -58.57 -7.64 85.99
CA VAL A 954 -58.46 -6.58 87.00
C VAL A 954 -58.06 -7.23 88.31
N LYS A 955 -56.93 -6.80 88.88
CA LYS A 955 -56.47 -7.19 90.22
C LYS A 955 -56.65 -6.04 91.22
N GLY A 956 -56.70 -6.40 92.50
CA GLY A 956 -56.91 -5.45 93.62
C GLY A 956 -58.34 -5.46 94.15
N ARG A 957 -58.53 -4.93 95.36
CA ARG A 957 -59.84 -4.84 96.03
C ARG A 957 -60.62 -3.64 95.51
N ALA A 958 -61.77 -3.88 94.89
CA ALA A 958 -62.69 -2.83 94.42
C ALA A 958 -63.39 -2.15 95.61
N ALA A 959 -62.74 -1.13 96.18
CA ALA A 959 -63.24 -0.32 97.28
C ALA A 959 -62.69 1.11 97.19
N PRO A 960 -63.46 2.16 97.53
CA PRO A 960 -63.00 3.55 97.44
C PRO A 960 -61.65 3.78 98.13
N GLY A 961 -60.78 4.54 97.49
CA GLY A 961 -59.43 4.85 97.94
C GLY A 961 -58.36 3.82 97.55
N ARG A 962 -58.73 2.58 97.19
CA ARG A 962 -57.80 1.54 96.72
C ARG A 962 -57.61 1.60 95.20
N THR A 963 -56.50 1.06 94.70
CA THR A 963 -56.18 1.00 93.27
C THR A 963 -56.46 -0.39 92.71
N LEU A 964 -57.22 -0.43 91.62
CA LEU A 964 -57.36 -1.59 90.76
C LEU A 964 -56.28 -1.54 89.67
N VAL A 965 -55.69 -2.68 89.33
CA VAL A 965 -54.61 -2.77 88.32
C VAL A 965 -55.05 -3.69 87.18
N ALA A 966 -54.95 -3.18 85.95
CA ALA A 966 -55.16 -3.93 84.74
C ALA A 966 -53.94 -4.80 84.46
N VAL A 967 -54.14 -6.13 84.47
CA VAL A 967 -53.10 -7.12 84.19
C VAL A 967 -53.40 -7.74 82.83
N VAL A 968 -52.48 -7.51 81.89
CA VAL A 968 -52.57 -7.92 80.48
C VAL A 968 -51.45 -8.92 80.22
N ARG A 969 -51.79 -10.16 79.82
CA ARG A 969 -50.82 -11.26 79.66
C ARG A 969 -51.13 -12.13 78.44
N ARG A 970 -50.08 -12.80 77.92
CA ARG A 970 -50.15 -13.76 76.78
C ARG A 970 -50.68 -13.15 75.48
N TRP A 971 -50.31 -11.91 75.18
CA TRP A 971 -50.54 -11.28 73.88
C TRP A 971 -49.30 -11.44 73.01
N GLY A 972 -49.48 -11.79 71.73
CA GLY A 972 -48.36 -12.01 70.83
C GLY A 972 -48.71 -11.76 69.36
N PRO A 973 -47.71 -11.69 68.47
CA PRO A 973 -46.27 -11.78 68.79
C PRO A 973 -45.75 -10.51 69.48
N ALA A 974 -44.94 -10.67 70.53
CA ALA A 974 -44.35 -9.55 71.28
C ALA A 974 -43.28 -8.78 70.45
N PRO A 975 -42.89 -7.55 70.83
CA PRO A 975 -43.61 -6.65 71.74
C PRO A 975 -44.94 -6.19 71.12
N VAL A 976 -45.90 -5.82 71.98
CA VAL A 976 -47.19 -5.23 71.59
C VAL A 976 -47.43 -3.96 72.41
N THR A 977 -48.07 -2.97 71.80
CA THR A 977 -48.47 -1.73 72.48
C THR A 977 -49.86 -1.91 73.09
N VAL A 978 -50.06 -1.44 74.32
CA VAL A 978 -51.28 -1.70 75.11
C VAL A 978 -51.85 -0.39 75.63
N ALA A 979 -53.04 -0.01 75.15
CA ALA A 979 -53.80 1.14 75.63
C ALA A 979 -54.93 0.69 76.56
N TYR A 980 -55.15 1.43 77.65
CA TYR A 980 -56.18 1.13 78.65
C TYR A 980 -57.27 2.19 78.64
N GLN A 981 -58.49 1.79 78.98
CA GLN A 981 -59.61 2.69 79.27
C GLN A 981 -60.52 2.05 80.31
N TRP A 982 -60.54 2.58 81.52
CA TRP A 982 -61.42 2.09 82.58
C TRP A 982 -62.87 2.51 82.33
N LEU A 983 -63.78 1.62 82.73
CA LEU A 983 -65.22 1.71 82.52
C LEU A 983 -65.95 1.59 83.87
N ARG A 984 -67.02 2.37 84.04
CA ARG A 984 -68.01 2.26 85.12
C ARG A 984 -69.34 1.88 84.48
N ASP A 985 -69.88 0.73 84.86
CA ASP A 985 -71.07 0.11 84.27
C ASP A 985 -71.01 0.05 82.73
N GLY A 986 -69.83 -0.28 82.20
CA GLY A 986 -69.56 -0.34 80.75
C GLY A 986 -69.34 1.01 80.06
N LYS A 987 -69.65 2.14 80.70
CA LYS A 987 -69.42 3.50 80.19
C LYS A 987 -68.02 3.99 80.52
N VAL A 988 -67.42 4.79 79.62
CA VAL A 988 -66.06 5.31 79.75
C VAL A 988 -65.91 6.22 80.97
N VAL A 989 -64.90 5.95 81.82
CA VAL A 989 -64.46 6.90 82.84
C VAL A 989 -63.45 7.86 82.20
N ARG A 990 -63.86 9.11 81.97
CA ARG A 990 -63.02 10.15 81.34
C ARG A 990 -61.68 10.29 82.09
N GLY A 991 -60.58 10.33 81.31
CA GLY A 991 -59.20 10.44 81.81
C GLY A 991 -58.58 9.15 82.38
N ALA A 992 -59.36 8.10 82.63
CA ALA A 992 -58.86 6.86 83.23
C ALA A 992 -58.21 5.92 82.21
N LYS A 993 -57.04 6.31 81.69
CA LYS A 993 -56.30 5.58 80.64
C LYS A 993 -55.02 4.86 81.12
N ALA A 994 -54.73 4.91 82.43
CA ALA A 994 -53.56 4.26 83.01
C ALA A 994 -53.79 2.76 83.30
N THR A 995 -52.69 2.04 83.50
CA THR A 995 -52.67 0.63 83.97
C THR A 995 -53.39 0.48 85.32
N GLY A 996 -53.30 1.47 86.20
CA GLY A 996 -54.00 1.55 87.47
C GLY A 996 -55.21 2.49 87.44
N TYR A 997 -56.27 2.15 88.17
CA TYR A 997 -57.39 3.02 88.48
C TYR A 997 -57.65 3.09 89.97
N ARG A 998 -57.47 4.28 90.55
CA ARG A 998 -57.85 4.54 91.94
C ARG A 998 -59.38 4.69 92.02
N VAL A 999 -60.02 3.73 92.68
CA VAL A 999 -61.47 3.70 92.90
C VAL A 999 -61.87 4.93 93.70
N LYS A 1000 -62.75 5.75 93.13
CA LYS A 1000 -63.29 6.97 93.71
C LYS A 1000 -64.53 6.66 94.57
N ARG A 1001 -64.95 7.58 95.43
CA ARG A 1001 -66.22 7.44 96.20
C ARG A 1001 -67.44 7.24 95.26
N VAL A 1002 -67.44 7.92 94.12
CA VAL A 1002 -68.45 7.83 93.05
C VAL A 1002 -68.48 6.48 92.29
N ASP A 1003 -67.60 5.52 92.61
CA ASP A 1003 -67.70 4.15 92.07
C ASP A 1003 -68.48 3.20 92.99
N ARG A 1004 -68.85 3.61 94.22
CA ARG A 1004 -69.54 2.75 95.20
C ARG A 1004 -70.88 2.25 94.66
N GLY A 1005 -71.05 0.93 94.61
CA GLY A 1005 -72.23 0.26 94.04
C GLY A 1005 -72.12 -0.05 92.53
N HIS A 1006 -71.19 0.57 91.82
CA HIS A 1006 -71.01 0.39 90.37
C HIS A 1006 -70.09 -0.80 90.03
N ARG A 1007 -70.14 -1.23 88.77
CA ARG A 1007 -69.32 -2.31 88.18
C ARG A 1007 -68.14 -1.69 87.43
N LEU A 1008 -66.92 -1.93 87.89
CA LEU A 1008 -65.71 -1.47 87.22
C LEU A 1008 -65.12 -2.55 86.30
N SER A 1009 -64.69 -2.16 85.10
CA SER A 1009 -63.90 -2.99 84.20
C SER A 1009 -62.88 -2.15 83.45
N VAL A 1010 -61.94 -2.78 82.75
CA VAL A 1010 -60.99 -2.09 81.87
C VAL A 1010 -61.13 -2.63 80.45
N ARG A 1011 -61.32 -1.71 79.49
CA ARG A 1011 -61.16 -1.98 78.06
C ARG A 1011 -59.69 -1.82 77.73
N VAL A 1012 -59.12 -2.82 77.08
CA VAL A 1012 -57.73 -2.82 76.64
C VAL A 1012 -57.70 -2.98 75.14
N THR A 1013 -57.01 -2.07 74.45
CA THR A 1013 -56.74 -2.15 73.01
C THR A 1013 -55.27 -2.46 72.83
N VAL A 1014 -54.98 -3.56 72.13
CA VAL A 1014 -53.63 -4.05 71.86
C VAL A 1014 -53.33 -3.86 70.38
N THR A 1015 -52.20 -3.24 70.08
CA THR A 1015 -51.75 -2.91 68.72
C THR A 1015 -50.31 -3.37 68.49
N LYS A 1016 -49.98 -3.62 67.22
CA LYS A 1016 -48.61 -3.86 66.74
C LYS A 1016 -48.56 -3.40 65.29
N ALA A 1017 -47.48 -2.73 64.88
CA ALA A 1017 -47.33 -2.24 63.50
C ALA A 1017 -47.51 -3.39 62.50
N GLY A 1018 -48.39 -3.22 61.51
CA GLY A 1018 -48.72 -4.24 60.50
C GLY A 1018 -49.65 -5.36 60.97
N TYR A 1019 -50.25 -5.29 62.17
CA TYR A 1019 -51.21 -6.28 62.69
C TYR A 1019 -52.57 -5.65 62.95
N VAL A 1020 -53.63 -6.45 62.81
CA VAL A 1020 -55.00 -6.04 63.19
C VAL A 1020 -55.06 -5.79 64.70
N ALA A 1021 -55.47 -4.58 65.08
CA ALA A 1021 -55.67 -4.19 66.47
C ALA A 1021 -56.81 -5.01 67.12
N VAL A 1022 -56.63 -5.42 68.37
CA VAL A 1022 -57.63 -6.19 69.12
C VAL A 1022 -58.04 -5.44 70.37
N THR A 1023 -59.34 -5.28 70.58
CA THR A 1023 -59.89 -4.68 71.81
C THR A 1023 -60.61 -5.74 72.64
N LYS A 1024 -60.32 -5.80 73.95
CA LYS A 1024 -60.91 -6.76 74.89
C LYS A 1024 -61.25 -6.07 76.21
N VAL A 1025 -62.43 -6.34 76.75
CA VAL A 1025 -62.87 -5.82 78.05
C VAL A 1025 -62.66 -6.88 79.13
N SER A 1026 -62.16 -6.48 80.29
CA SER A 1026 -62.03 -7.38 81.45
C SER A 1026 -63.38 -7.87 81.95
N ARG A 1027 -63.39 -8.97 82.73
CA ARG A 1027 -64.49 -9.21 83.66
C ARG A 1027 -64.65 -8.01 84.61
N VAL A 1028 -65.90 -7.74 84.99
CA VAL A 1028 -66.24 -6.62 85.89
C VAL A 1028 -66.00 -6.98 87.36
N VAL A 1029 -65.63 -5.98 88.16
CA VAL A 1029 -65.48 -6.07 89.62
C VAL A 1029 -66.46 -5.09 90.27
N ARG A 1030 -67.25 -5.55 91.24
CA ARG A 1030 -68.25 -4.71 91.93
C ARG A 1030 -67.63 -3.98 93.12
N VAL A 1031 -67.85 -2.67 93.23
CA VAL A 1031 -67.44 -1.89 94.40
C VAL A 1031 -68.48 -2.04 95.50
N ARG A 1032 -68.19 -2.84 96.53
CA ARG A 1032 -69.16 -3.16 97.61
C ARG A 1032 -69.54 -1.89 98.41
N ARG A 1033 -70.81 -1.81 98.84
CA ARG A 1033 -71.25 -0.89 99.91
C ARG A 1033 -70.85 -1.52 101.27
N PRO A 1034 -70.22 -0.81 102.22
CA PRO A 1034 -70.14 -1.28 103.60
C PRO A 1034 -71.54 -1.52 104.19
N ALA A 1035 -71.62 -2.49 105.12
CA ALA A 1035 -72.80 -2.78 105.91
C ALA A 1035 -73.15 -1.62 106.84
N ALA A 1036 -74.42 -1.55 107.23
CA ALA A 1036 -74.89 -0.59 108.22
C ALA A 1036 -74.51 -1.03 109.64
N GLN A 1037 -74.10 -0.05 110.44
CA GLN A 1037 -74.30 0.06 111.88
C GLN A 1037 -74.91 1.45 112.10
#